data_AF-A0A6L9J639-F1
#
_entry.id   AF-A0A6L9J639-F1
#
_cell.length_a   1.000
_cell.length_b   1.000
_cell.length_c   1.000
_cell.angle_alpha   90.00
_cell.angle_beta   90.00
_cell.angle_gamma   90.00
#
_symmetry.space_group_name_H-M   'P 1'
#
loop_
_entity.id
_entity.type
_entity.pdbx_description
1 polymer ?
#
loop_
_entity_poly.entity_id
_entity_poly.type
_entity_poly.pdbx_seq_one_letter_code
_entity_poly.pdbx_strand_id
1 'polypeptide(L)'
;MENEQYSEAANQTVLNLRSVLHSSALNELSELSLPEVEKVIKRVAQVVPAGNVPAMILSGLARLSGRKPTQNNVRRDVNLLFKGVEQALDRAVYGAVFAGPAAVIWGYQNMLRLVGKTPEDAFPEGTWQFYVDYALREDTARHANETHGFDTLLNRHDVRLEVVDRITAWVMTTIYCLHQYNALLENEWRERVYIHLLQEVVAGERDAAQYDRLFRAWEKQRPYGRGRDSSQDQTFPQYRRQVFDRFLQEAARNLGQDQRQQWNELIEVARRTDLPAYQRQMSILSYLEPETHGETRTPIALAHTHIGIIYQGRYYLIPACRPGSTVPADVHTVRTQVANILAVPPGERTSLESLAITRRSAVAGLRKKFSEELVGELDALRCAPVLLNFDLRPRYVPLSEVRQGERGFGDHALTVFDTGETFVFDQSHIFFDGARGAALAEILTREAIAWAVYLHSLPPAQPDGTPVYSPRLAISDHEHTLIAAAPRVTLEVSAESDGVDLAGIQRLRKLLQSRNKNIRLTVNDLLVLYRAVHAATYEPSPQLIDELQAQARRKGSRPAIKVALEALDMTREPQAAILIPVDASPRCPRERLHPLTFEVPLEELDLLTLHEDVMAALEDFRKSARNRTDLYLEFDALQRRYLAVLAWFGEFFRRVKEVAVTGETTSVGTIKLLAHLPTGVQRFLDSFPQRFDMLNDLIKGREVFSNVGAVAPSSSLIRFITAKDDNDKKTLGWGVITDADGIMRVSLRDFRPHVGMLTNVGRRDLAARITQDYLDAYVRGLNTWINDIQRMALASRGMKVDEKP
;
A
#
# COMPACT_ATOMS: atom_id res chain seq x y z
N MET A 1 32.61 -43.67 -6.72
CA MET A 1 32.68 -43.01 -5.40
C MET A 1 31.68 -41.85 -5.26
N GLU A 2 31.80 -40.69 -5.94
CA GLU A 2 30.86 -39.55 -5.74
C GLU A 2 29.40 -39.82 -6.16
N ASN A 3 29.17 -40.50 -7.29
CA ASN A 3 27.81 -40.86 -7.74
C ASN A 3 27.15 -41.97 -6.88
N GLU A 4 27.94 -42.77 -6.17
CA GLU A 4 27.44 -43.84 -5.29
C GLU A 4 26.93 -43.28 -3.97
N GLN A 5 27.66 -42.33 -3.36
CA GLN A 5 27.24 -41.66 -2.11
C GLN A 5 25.96 -40.83 -2.29
N TYR A 6 25.80 -40.15 -3.43
CA TYR A 6 24.58 -39.39 -3.73
C TYR A 6 23.38 -40.31 -3.98
N SER A 7 23.59 -41.42 -4.70
CA SER A 7 22.58 -42.45 -4.93
C SER A 7 22.14 -43.13 -3.62
N GLU A 8 23.09 -43.39 -2.71
CA GLU A 8 22.82 -43.98 -1.40
C GLU A 8 22.03 -43.03 -0.48
N ALA A 9 22.37 -41.74 -0.46
CA ALA A 9 21.61 -40.72 0.28
C ALA A 9 20.19 -40.49 -0.28
N ALA A 10 20.03 -40.53 -1.61
CA ALA A 10 18.72 -40.48 -2.26
C ALA A 10 17.88 -41.73 -1.94
N ASN A 11 18.47 -42.92 -2.00
CA ASN A 11 17.80 -44.18 -1.65
C ASN A 11 17.39 -44.22 -0.17
N GLN A 12 18.22 -43.68 0.72
CA GLN A 12 17.89 -43.57 2.15
C GLN A 12 16.72 -42.61 2.39
N THR A 13 16.64 -41.52 1.62
CA THR A 13 15.53 -40.56 1.67
C THR A 13 14.23 -41.19 1.15
N VAL A 14 14.29 -41.98 0.06
CA VAL A 14 13.15 -42.78 -0.43
C VAL A 14 12.66 -43.77 0.65
N LEU A 15 13.58 -44.49 1.30
CA LEU A 15 13.24 -45.47 2.34
C LEU A 15 12.60 -44.81 3.56
N ASN A 16 13.12 -43.66 3.99
CA ASN A 16 12.57 -42.90 5.13
C ASN A 16 11.21 -42.27 4.81
N LEU A 17 10.99 -41.79 3.59
CA LEU A 17 9.68 -41.26 3.18
C LEU A 17 8.63 -42.38 3.03
N ARG A 18 9.06 -43.57 2.56
CA ARG A 18 8.20 -44.76 2.52
C ARG A 18 7.80 -45.24 3.91
N SER A 19 8.70 -45.23 4.89
CA SER A 19 8.37 -45.66 6.26
C SER A 19 7.35 -44.75 6.95
N VAL A 20 7.35 -43.44 6.63
CA VAL A 20 6.35 -42.47 7.10
C VAL A 20 4.97 -42.69 6.43
N LEU A 21 4.94 -43.06 5.15
CA LEU A 21 3.68 -43.38 4.44
C LEU A 21 3.04 -44.69 4.88
N HIS A 22 3.84 -45.66 5.32
CA HIS A 22 3.33 -46.89 5.93
C HIS A 22 2.87 -46.69 7.39
N SER A 23 3.02 -45.50 7.95
CA SER A 23 2.35 -45.15 9.20
C SER A 23 0.86 -44.91 8.94
N SER A 24 0.00 -45.53 9.76
CA SER A 24 -1.46 -45.56 9.59
C SER A 24 -2.13 -44.18 9.52
N ALA A 25 -1.46 -43.11 9.93
CA ALA A 25 -2.02 -41.75 9.97
C ALA A 25 -2.12 -41.05 8.60
N LEU A 26 -1.35 -41.45 7.58
CA LEU A 26 -1.31 -40.76 6.27
C LEU A 26 -2.23 -41.38 5.21
N ASN A 27 -2.49 -42.69 5.29
CA ASN A 27 -3.42 -43.38 4.37
C ASN A 27 -4.88 -42.97 4.57
N GLU A 28 -5.23 -42.35 5.71
CA GLU A 28 -6.56 -41.78 5.96
C GLU A 28 -6.69 -40.31 5.52
N LEU A 29 -5.58 -39.64 5.14
CA LEU A 29 -5.52 -38.18 4.92
C LEU A 29 -5.10 -37.73 3.51
N SER A 30 -4.80 -38.65 2.58
CA SER A 30 -4.34 -38.33 1.22
C SER A 30 -5.38 -38.70 0.17
N GLU A 31 -5.78 -37.74 -0.68
CA GLU A 31 -6.69 -37.97 -1.82
C GLU A 31 -5.98 -38.50 -3.08
N LEU A 32 -4.65 -38.56 -3.08
CA LEU A 32 -3.85 -39.03 -4.22
C LEU A 32 -3.69 -40.56 -4.26
N SER A 33 -3.60 -41.11 -5.46
CA SER A 33 -3.36 -42.54 -5.65
C SER A 33 -1.94 -42.93 -5.26
N LEU A 34 -1.76 -44.15 -4.74
CA LEU A 34 -0.45 -44.73 -4.38
C LEU A 34 0.66 -44.54 -5.44
N PRO A 35 0.39 -44.67 -6.76
CA PRO A 35 1.37 -44.39 -7.81
C PRO A 35 1.82 -42.92 -7.91
N GLU A 36 0.92 -41.97 -7.66
CA GLU A 36 1.22 -40.53 -7.69
C GLU A 36 2.07 -40.13 -6.48
N VAL A 37 1.74 -40.70 -5.32
CA VAL A 37 2.52 -40.58 -4.08
C VAL A 37 3.94 -41.11 -4.29
N GLU A 38 4.12 -42.28 -4.91
CA GLU A 38 5.45 -42.81 -5.24
C GLU A 38 6.25 -41.93 -6.20
N LYS A 39 5.58 -41.31 -7.17
CA LYS A 39 6.22 -40.41 -8.15
C LYS A 39 6.74 -39.14 -7.48
N VAL A 40 6.00 -38.60 -6.51
CA VAL A 40 6.43 -37.43 -5.74
C VAL A 40 7.58 -37.77 -4.79
N ILE A 41 7.52 -38.90 -4.07
CA ILE A 41 8.63 -39.35 -3.17
C ILE A 41 9.93 -39.50 -3.94
N LYS A 42 9.90 -40.20 -5.08
CA LYS A 42 11.09 -40.40 -5.91
C LYS A 42 11.68 -39.07 -6.39
N ARG A 43 10.83 -38.07 -6.64
CA ARG A 43 11.25 -36.74 -7.09
C ARG A 43 11.77 -35.86 -5.95
N VAL A 44 11.23 -35.98 -4.74
CA VAL A 44 11.73 -35.31 -3.53
C VAL A 44 13.08 -35.87 -3.11
N ALA A 45 13.24 -37.20 -3.15
CA ALA A 45 14.49 -37.87 -2.80
C ALA A 45 15.65 -37.60 -3.77
N GLN A 46 15.37 -37.19 -5.00
CA GLN A 46 16.37 -36.74 -5.98
C GLN A 46 16.95 -35.36 -5.67
N VAL A 47 16.33 -34.60 -4.76
CA VAL A 47 16.58 -33.16 -4.59
C VAL A 47 17.02 -32.82 -3.16
N VAL A 48 16.71 -33.66 -2.17
CA VAL A 48 17.09 -33.46 -0.76
C VAL A 48 17.89 -34.68 -0.25
N PRO A 49 19.22 -34.57 -0.04
CA PRO A 49 20.02 -35.65 0.56
C PRO A 49 19.68 -35.81 2.05
N ALA A 50 19.73 -37.04 2.54
CA ALA A 50 19.26 -37.46 3.86
C ALA A 50 19.77 -36.56 5.02
N GLY A 51 18.87 -35.74 5.56
CA GLY A 51 19.02 -35.03 6.83
C GLY A 51 17.65 -34.77 7.46
N ASN A 52 17.30 -35.55 8.50
CA ASN A 52 16.12 -35.45 9.39
C ASN A 52 14.79 -34.90 8.83
N VAL A 53 14.52 -35.11 7.54
CA VAL A 53 13.24 -34.84 6.87
C VAL A 53 12.04 -35.47 7.63
N PRO A 54 12.11 -36.70 8.17
CA PRO A 54 11.02 -37.28 8.95
C PRO A 54 10.64 -36.48 10.21
N ALA A 55 11.62 -35.88 10.90
CA ALA A 55 11.37 -35.06 12.09
C ALA A 55 10.69 -33.72 11.72
N MET A 56 11.06 -33.13 10.58
CA MET A 56 10.42 -31.92 10.04
C MET A 56 8.97 -32.20 9.63
N ILE A 57 8.73 -33.36 9.02
CA ILE A 57 7.40 -33.86 8.61
C ILE A 57 6.52 -34.16 9.83
N LEU A 58 7.03 -34.90 10.82
CA LEU A 58 6.31 -35.22 12.06
C LEU A 58 6.02 -33.98 12.90
N SER A 59 6.93 -33.01 12.95
CA SER A 59 6.71 -31.72 13.63
C SER A 59 5.61 -30.89 12.95
N GLY A 60 5.59 -30.86 11.62
CA GLY A 60 4.53 -30.25 10.83
C GLY A 60 3.18 -30.93 11.05
N LEU A 61 3.12 -32.26 10.94
CA LEU A 61 1.91 -33.06 11.12
C LEU A 61 1.36 -33.02 12.56
N ALA A 62 2.22 -32.98 13.57
CA ALA A 62 1.82 -32.88 14.98
C ALA A 62 1.15 -31.54 15.32
N ARG A 63 1.59 -30.44 14.68
CA ARG A 63 0.93 -29.13 14.80
C ARG A 63 -0.38 -29.06 14.02
N LEU A 64 -0.47 -29.74 12.88
CA LEU A 64 -1.68 -29.83 12.07
C LEU A 64 -2.80 -30.65 12.74
N SER A 65 -2.45 -31.56 13.66
CA SER A 65 -3.40 -32.35 14.46
C SER A 65 -3.77 -31.70 15.81
N GLY A 66 -3.44 -30.43 16.02
CA GLY A 66 -3.89 -29.63 17.17
C GLY A 66 -3.21 -29.95 18.51
N ARG A 67 -2.21 -30.84 18.55
CA ARG A 67 -1.46 -31.14 19.77
C ARG A 67 -0.28 -30.18 19.92
N LYS A 68 -0.18 -29.47 21.06
CA LYS A 68 0.95 -28.60 21.41
C LYS A 68 2.15 -29.46 21.83
N PRO A 69 3.25 -29.55 21.05
CA PRO A 69 4.46 -30.23 21.51
C PRO A 69 5.20 -29.33 22.51
N THR A 70 5.82 -29.94 23.53
CA THR A 70 6.57 -29.24 24.58
C THR A 70 7.85 -28.59 24.02
N GLN A 71 8.18 -27.38 24.47
CA GLN A 71 9.30 -26.58 23.95
C GLN A 71 10.65 -27.31 23.96
N ASN A 72 10.87 -28.24 24.91
CA ASN A 72 12.11 -29.01 25.00
C ASN A 72 12.28 -30.02 23.85
N ASN A 73 11.19 -30.59 23.32
CA ASN A 73 11.26 -31.51 22.19
C ASN A 73 11.55 -30.75 20.88
N VAL A 74 10.91 -29.59 20.69
CA VAL A 74 11.17 -28.72 19.53
C VAL A 74 12.63 -28.25 19.49
N ARG A 75 13.21 -27.86 20.64
CA ARG A 75 14.62 -27.44 20.71
C ARG A 75 15.59 -28.59 20.43
N ARG A 76 15.30 -29.79 20.92
CA ARG A 76 16.11 -31.00 20.71
C ARG A 76 16.08 -31.44 19.24
N ASP A 77 14.91 -31.43 18.62
CA ASP A 77 14.72 -31.84 17.21
C ASP A 77 15.34 -30.84 16.24
N VAL A 78 15.27 -29.55 16.56
CA VAL A 78 15.95 -28.48 15.80
C VAL A 78 17.48 -28.59 15.94
N ASN A 79 18.02 -28.84 17.14
CA ASN A 79 19.47 -29.04 17.31
C ASN A 79 19.99 -30.32 16.62
N LEU A 80 19.16 -31.37 16.52
CA LEU A 80 19.49 -32.60 15.77
C LEU A 80 19.36 -32.42 14.25
N LEU A 81 18.52 -31.49 13.77
CA LEU A 81 18.49 -31.07 12.36
C LEU A 81 19.78 -30.37 11.93
N PHE A 82 20.37 -29.53 12.80
CA PHE A 82 21.58 -28.77 12.46
C PHE A 82 22.88 -29.58 12.51
N LYS A 83 22.98 -30.59 13.39
CA LYS A 83 24.18 -31.45 13.47
C LYS A 83 24.43 -32.28 12.20
N GLY A 84 23.38 -32.65 11.47
CA GLY A 84 23.49 -33.42 10.23
C GLY A 84 23.86 -32.58 9.01
N VAL A 85 23.51 -31.28 9.01
CA VAL A 85 23.84 -30.35 7.93
C VAL A 85 25.31 -29.90 8.01
N GLU A 86 25.86 -29.77 9.22
CA GLU A 86 27.28 -29.40 9.42
C GLU A 86 28.26 -30.51 9.02
N GLN A 87 27.86 -31.79 9.03
CA GLN A 87 28.77 -32.91 8.76
C GLN A 87 28.89 -33.31 7.28
N ALA A 88 28.06 -32.76 6.38
CA ALA A 88 27.98 -33.23 4.98
C ALA A 88 28.48 -32.23 3.92
N LEU A 89 29.03 -31.08 4.29
CA LEU A 89 29.35 -30.02 3.32
C LEU A 89 30.72 -29.40 3.57
N ASP A 90 31.77 -30.12 3.17
CA ASP A 90 33.03 -29.47 2.80
C ASP A 90 33.10 -29.45 1.26
N ARG A 91 32.94 -28.25 0.69
CA ARG A 91 32.80 -27.89 -0.75
C ARG A 91 31.39 -27.96 -1.35
N ALA A 92 30.63 -26.87 -1.24
CA ALA A 92 29.89 -26.25 -2.37
C ALA A 92 29.09 -25.01 -1.90
N VAL A 93 29.63 -23.81 -2.12
CA VAL A 93 28.95 -22.51 -1.91
C VAL A 93 27.71 -22.36 -2.82
N TYR A 94 27.56 -23.22 -3.85
CA TYR A 94 26.37 -23.26 -4.69
C TYR A 94 25.28 -24.23 -4.16
N GLY A 95 25.68 -25.42 -3.68
CA GLY A 95 24.76 -26.45 -3.17
C GLY A 95 24.14 -26.09 -1.83
N ALA A 96 24.95 -25.61 -0.87
CA ALA A 96 24.50 -25.23 0.46
C ALA A 96 23.65 -23.94 0.47
N VAL A 97 23.89 -23.04 -0.49
CA VAL A 97 23.34 -21.69 -0.43
C VAL A 97 22.18 -21.50 -1.42
N PHE A 98 22.24 -22.03 -2.66
CA PHE A 98 21.14 -21.90 -3.67
C PHE A 98 20.25 -23.14 -3.74
N ALA A 99 20.84 -24.32 -3.93
CA ALA A 99 20.07 -25.53 -4.19
C ALA A 99 19.33 -26.03 -2.94
N GLY A 100 19.94 -25.97 -1.75
CA GLY A 100 19.34 -26.43 -0.49
C GLY A 100 18.02 -25.75 -0.13
N PRO A 101 17.95 -24.41 0.02
CA PRO A 101 16.70 -23.72 0.35
C PRO A 101 15.62 -23.87 -0.72
N ALA A 102 15.98 -23.81 -2.00
CA ALA A 102 15.05 -24.02 -3.10
C ALA A 102 14.51 -25.46 -3.15
N ALA A 103 15.35 -26.45 -2.89
CA ALA A 103 14.99 -27.86 -2.74
C ALA A 103 14.05 -28.10 -1.56
N VAL A 104 14.28 -27.41 -0.43
CA VAL A 104 13.43 -27.50 0.77
C VAL A 104 12.07 -26.85 0.52
N ILE A 105 12.02 -25.65 -0.06
CA ILE A 105 10.76 -24.97 -0.42
C ILE A 105 9.99 -25.82 -1.44
N TRP A 106 10.67 -26.30 -2.48
CA TRP A 106 10.06 -27.14 -3.51
C TRP A 106 9.56 -28.48 -2.95
N GLY A 107 10.35 -29.15 -2.10
CA GLY A 107 9.97 -30.38 -1.43
C GLY A 107 8.76 -30.19 -0.52
N TYR A 108 8.72 -29.08 0.24
CA TYR A 108 7.61 -28.73 1.12
C TYR A 108 6.32 -28.42 0.35
N GLN A 109 6.41 -27.64 -0.73
CA GLN A 109 5.27 -27.33 -1.60
C GLN A 109 4.68 -28.58 -2.27
N ASN A 110 5.51 -29.53 -2.70
CA ASN A 110 5.03 -30.80 -3.23
C ASN A 110 4.38 -31.66 -2.14
N MET A 111 4.86 -31.59 -0.90
CA MET A 111 4.23 -32.27 0.23
C MET A 111 2.86 -31.67 0.61
N LEU A 112 2.69 -30.35 0.54
CA LEU A 112 1.38 -29.71 0.76
C LEU A 112 0.35 -30.17 -0.28
N ARG A 113 0.78 -30.32 -1.54
CA ARG A 113 -0.04 -30.92 -2.60
C ARG A 113 -0.43 -32.37 -2.30
N LEU A 114 0.41 -33.14 -1.62
CA LEU A 114 0.09 -34.52 -1.23
C LEU A 114 -1.05 -34.62 -0.19
N VAL A 115 -1.28 -33.56 0.59
CA VAL A 115 -2.37 -33.49 1.58
C VAL A 115 -3.56 -32.65 1.08
N GLY A 116 -3.68 -32.47 -0.24
CA GLY A 116 -4.80 -31.76 -0.88
C GLY A 116 -4.77 -30.24 -0.72
N LYS A 117 -3.67 -29.64 -0.24
CA LYS A 117 -3.54 -28.18 -0.07
C LYS A 117 -2.85 -27.55 -1.28
N THR A 118 -3.48 -26.53 -1.83
CA THR A 118 -2.92 -25.64 -2.84
C THR A 118 -2.26 -24.41 -2.18
N PRO A 119 -1.29 -23.75 -2.85
CA PRO A 119 -0.75 -22.46 -2.39
C PRO A 119 -1.85 -21.41 -2.16
N GLU A 120 -2.94 -21.48 -2.92
CA GLU A 120 -4.12 -20.62 -2.80
C GLU A 120 -4.85 -20.83 -1.45
N ASP A 121 -4.85 -22.04 -0.89
CA ASP A 121 -5.45 -22.34 0.42
C ASP A 121 -4.67 -21.71 1.59
N ALA A 122 -3.48 -21.15 1.34
CA ALA A 122 -2.72 -20.40 2.35
C ALA A 122 -3.31 -19.03 2.66
N PHE A 123 -4.10 -18.51 1.73
CA PHE A 123 -4.57 -17.14 1.75
C PHE A 123 -6.10 -17.13 1.58
N PRO A 124 -6.86 -17.59 2.58
CA PRO A 124 -8.33 -17.61 2.52
C PRO A 124 -8.92 -16.20 2.33
N GLU A 125 -8.14 -15.16 2.60
CA GLU A 125 -8.51 -13.75 2.40
C GLU A 125 -7.78 -13.11 1.19
N GLY A 126 -7.11 -13.88 0.33
CA GLY A 126 -6.36 -13.38 -0.83
C GLY A 126 -4.87 -13.10 -0.53
N THR A 127 -4.04 -13.03 -1.58
CA THR A 127 -2.57 -12.93 -1.46
C THR A 127 -2.08 -11.69 -0.71
N TRP A 128 -2.90 -10.65 -0.63
CA TRP A 128 -2.63 -9.47 0.19
C TRP A 128 -2.49 -9.79 1.69
N GLN A 129 -3.14 -10.85 2.18
CA GLN A 129 -2.95 -11.34 3.55
C GLN A 129 -1.47 -11.60 3.85
N PHE A 130 -0.73 -12.19 2.90
CA PHE A 130 0.71 -12.36 3.04
C PHE A 130 1.45 -11.03 3.14
N TYR A 131 1.09 -10.05 2.31
CA TYR A 131 1.78 -8.76 2.27
C TYR A 131 1.55 -7.98 3.59
N VAL A 132 0.37 -8.11 4.21
CA VAL A 132 0.11 -7.62 5.57
C VAL A 132 1.01 -8.33 6.59
N ASP A 133 1.01 -9.66 6.59
CA ASP A 133 1.71 -10.45 7.62
C ASP A 133 3.25 -10.41 7.49
N TYR A 134 3.76 -10.20 6.27
CA TYR A 134 5.17 -10.31 5.92
C TYR A 134 5.86 -8.98 5.55
N ALA A 135 5.12 -8.03 4.98
CA ALA A 135 5.68 -6.80 4.42
C ALA A 135 5.20 -5.50 5.06
N LEU A 136 4.14 -5.49 5.87
CA LEU A 136 3.56 -4.28 6.48
C LEU A 136 3.32 -4.47 7.99
N ARG A 137 4.39 -4.50 8.77
CA ARG A 137 4.39 -4.71 10.23
C ARG A 137 4.79 -3.46 10.99
N GLU A 138 5.72 -2.63 10.51
CA GLU A 138 6.25 -1.47 11.22
C GLU A 138 5.41 -0.21 10.90
N ASP A 139 5.26 0.71 11.87
CA ASP A 139 4.32 1.86 11.84
C ASP A 139 4.47 2.84 10.65
N THR A 140 5.46 2.64 9.77
CA THR A 140 5.63 3.38 8.50
C THR A 140 4.64 2.96 7.39
N ALA A 141 3.96 1.82 7.55
CA ALA A 141 2.99 1.25 6.61
C ALA A 141 1.64 1.96 6.61
N ARG A 142 1.64 3.29 6.70
CA ARG A 142 0.46 4.14 6.70
C ARG A 142 0.56 5.18 5.60
N HIS A 143 -0.55 5.43 4.91
CA HIS A 143 -0.70 6.45 3.87
C HIS A 143 -1.67 7.53 4.35
N ALA A 144 -1.67 8.70 3.73
CA ALA A 144 -2.60 9.76 4.12
C ALA A 144 -3.19 10.49 2.91
N ASN A 145 -4.44 10.93 3.07
CA ASN A 145 -5.18 11.72 2.11
C ASN A 145 -5.75 12.97 2.79
N GLU A 146 -5.88 14.08 2.07
CA GLU A 146 -6.51 15.31 2.59
C GLU A 146 -7.75 15.68 1.79
N THR A 147 -8.79 16.09 2.51
CA THR A 147 -10.03 16.62 1.95
C THR A 147 -10.29 18.04 2.45
N HIS A 148 -10.80 18.91 1.58
CA HIS A 148 -11.24 20.27 1.96
C HIS A 148 -12.77 20.43 1.99
N GLY A 149 -13.51 19.36 1.69
CA GLY A 149 -14.93 19.43 1.38
C GLY A 149 -15.79 19.94 2.54
N PHE A 150 -15.48 19.55 3.77
CA PHE A 150 -16.24 19.90 4.97
C PHE A 150 -16.33 21.42 5.15
N ASP A 151 -15.20 22.08 5.41
CA ASP A 151 -15.16 23.53 5.61
C ASP A 151 -15.55 24.31 4.35
N THR A 152 -15.15 23.85 3.16
CA THR A 152 -15.46 24.54 1.90
C THR A 152 -16.96 24.61 1.65
N LEU A 153 -17.70 23.52 1.88
CA LEU A 153 -19.14 23.50 1.64
C LEU A 153 -19.92 24.24 2.73
N LEU A 154 -19.52 24.13 4.00
CA LEU A 154 -20.14 24.91 5.07
C LEU A 154 -19.98 26.41 4.83
N ASN A 155 -18.78 26.86 4.48
CA ASN A 155 -18.50 28.26 4.16
C ASN A 155 -19.28 28.74 2.93
N ARG A 156 -19.38 27.92 1.88
CA ARG A 156 -20.15 28.24 0.67
C ARG A 156 -21.65 28.44 0.96
N HIS A 157 -22.17 27.77 1.97
CA HIS A 157 -23.58 27.83 2.37
C HIS A 157 -23.82 28.71 3.61
N ASP A 158 -22.81 29.47 4.08
CA ASP A 158 -22.83 30.28 5.31
C ASP A 158 -23.32 29.51 6.55
N VAL A 159 -23.01 28.22 6.60
CA VAL A 159 -23.30 27.36 7.76
C VAL A 159 -22.15 27.50 8.75
N ARG A 160 -22.43 28.14 9.89
CA ARG A 160 -21.46 28.29 10.98
C ARG A 160 -21.75 27.27 12.08
N LEU A 161 -20.76 26.46 12.40
CA LEU A 161 -20.84 25.48 13.49
C LEU A 161 -20.09 25.98 14.73
N GLU A 162 -20.67 25.72 15.89
CA GLU A 162 -19.91 25.73 17.13
C GLU A 162 -18.91 24.56 17.16
N VAL A 163 -17.86 24.67 17.98
CA VAL A 163 -16.84 23.61 18.11
C VAL A 163 -17.46 22.28 18.54
N VAL A 164 -18.46 22.32 19.43
CA VAL A 164 -19.21 21.12 19.85
C VAL A 164 -19.83 20.42 18.64
N ASP A 165 -20.46 21.17 17.74
CA ASP A 165 -21.16 20.62 16.59
C ASP A 165 -20.21 20.16 15.50
N ARG A 166 -19.08 20.84 15.32
CA ARG A 166 -17.98 20.37 14.44
C ARG A 166 -17.50 18.99 14.88
N ILE A 167 -17.14 18.83 16.16
CA ILE A 167 -16.66 17.55 16.68
C ILE A 167 -17.77 16.50 16.61
N THR A 168 -18.99 16.85 17.03
CA THR A 168 -20.15 15.94 17.00
C THR A 168 -20.43 15.43 15.59
N ALA A 169 -20.34 16.27 14.56
CA ALA A 169 -20.57 15.86 13.17
C ALA A 169 -19.62 14.74 12.74
N TRP A 170 -18.33 14.84 13.09
CA TRP A 170 -17.34 13.82 12.78
C TRP A 170 -17.47 12.56 13.63
N VAL A 171 -17.82 12.71 14.92
CA VAL A 171 -18.10 11.55 15.78
C VAL A 171 -19.29 10.76 15.24
N MET A 172 -20.41 11.43 14.93
CA MET A 172 -21.61 10.79 14.40
C MET A 172 -21.37 10.14 13.03
N THR A 173 -20.65 10.81 12.13
CA THR A 173 -20.19 10.22 10.86
C THR A 173 -19.42 8.94 11.08
N THR A 174 -18.50 8.94 12.04
CA THR A 174 -17.65 7.78 12.33
C THR A 174 -18.47 6.64 12.94
N ILE A 175 -19.39 6.94 13.85
CA ILE A 175 -20.34 5.97 14.41
C ILE A 175 -21.13 5.32 13.28
N TYR A 176 -21.81 6.10 12.45
CA TYR A 176 -22.63 5.54 11.36
C TYR A 176 -21.79 4.79 10.32
N CYS A 177 -20.56 5.23 10.04
CA CYS A 177 -19.62 4.49 9.20
C CYS A 177 -19.36 3.09 9.74
N LEU A 178 -19.05 2.94 11.04
CA LEU A 178 -18.78 1.64 11.66
C LEU A 178 -20.00 0.71 11.58
N HIS A 179 -21.20 1.23 11.81
CA HIS A 179 -22.45 0.46 11.71
C HIS A 179 -22.77 0.03 10.26
N GLN A 180 -22.38 0.84 9.28
CA GLN A 180 -22.69 0.61 7.86
C GLN A 180 -21.51 0.04 7.06
N TYR A 181 -20.37 -0.22 7.72
CA TYR A 181 -19.11 -0.50 7.04
C TYR A 181 -19.19 -1.74 6.14
N ASN A 182 -19.80 -2.83 6.63
CA ASN A 182 -19.98 -4.04 5.83
C ASN A 182 -20.85 -3.81 4.58
N ALA A 183 -21.83 -2.90 4.64
CA ALA A 183 -22.64 -2.55 3.47
C ALA A 183 -21.85 -1.68 2.47
N LEU A 184 -20.95 -0.82 2.94
CA LEU A 184 -20.00 -0.10 2.09
C LEU A 184 -19.04 -1.07 1.37
N LEU A 185 -18.52 -2.07 2.09
CA LEU A 185 -17.71 -3.15 1.54
C LEU A 185 -18.47 -3.95 0.48
N GLU A 186 -19.72 -4.32 0.78
CA GLU A 186 -20.56 -5.05 -0.17
C GLU A 186 -20.79 -4.26 -1.46
N ASN A 187 -20.99 -2.93 -1.36
CA ASN A 187 -21.13 -2.09 -2.55
C ASN A 187 -19.85 -2.07 -3.39
N GLU A 188 -18.68 -1.85 -2.79
CA GLU A 188 -17.39 -1.90 -3.52
C GLU A 188 -17.17 -3.25 -4.20
N TRP A 189 -17.47 -4.34 -3.49
CA TRP A 189 -17.39 -5.70 -4.04
C TRP A 189 -18.36 -5.90 -5.20
N ARG A 190 -19.64 -5.52 -5.02
CA ARG A 190 -20.71 -5.64 -6.02
C ARG A 190 -20.34 -4.90 -7.29
N GLU A 191 -19.90 -3.65 -7.16
CA GLU A 191 -19.58 -2.77 -8.29
C GLU A 191 -18.48 -3.35 -9.19
N ARG A 192 -17.47 -4.00 -8.59
CA ARG A 192 -16.36 -4.62 -9.31
C ARG A 192 -16.75 -5.99 -9.88
N VAL A 193 -17.30 -6.87 -9.03
CA VAL A 193 -17.61 -8.25 -9.40
C VAL A 193 -18.73 -8.33 -10.42
N TYR A 194 -19.79 -7.51 -10.30
CA TYR A 194 -20.91 -7.60 -11.23
C TYR A 194 -20.48 -7.18 -12.63
N ILE A 195 -19.69 -6.11 -12.75
CA ILE A 195 -19.14 -5.65 -14.03
C ILE A 195 -18.15 -6.68 -14.59
N HIS A 196 -17.28 -7.24 -13.77
CA HIS A 196 -16.32 -8.25 -14.21
C HIS A 196 -17.00 -9.51 -14.74
N LEU A 197 -17.94 -10.08 -13.98
CA LEU A 197 -18.69 -11.27 -14.40
C LEU A 197 -19.54 -10.99 -15.63
N LEU A 198 -20.06 -9.76 -15.79
CA LEU A 198 -20.75 -9.37 -17.00
C LEU A 198 -19.80 -9.40 -18.22
N GLN A 199 -18.58 -8.89 -18.07
CA GLN A 199 -17.55 -8.93 -19.10
C GLN A 199 -17.14 -10.37 -19.45
N GLU A 200 -17.12 -11.29 -18.49
CA GLU A 200 -16.85 -12.70 -18.73
C GLU A 200 -17.97 -13.39 -19.53
N VAL A 201 -19.24 -13.14 -19.17
CA VAL A 201 -20.39 -13.75 -19.85
C VAL A 201 -20.49 -13.31 -21.31
N VAL A 202 -20.13 -12.07 -21.62
CA VAL A 202 -20.15 -11.54 -22.99
C VAL A 202 -18.83 -11.75 -23.72
N ALA A 203 -17.84 -12.40 -23.10
CA ALA A 203 -16.53 -12.61 -23.71
C ALA A 203 -16.68 -13.49 -24.96
N GLY A 204 -16.27 -12.97 -26.13
CA GLY A 204 -16.38 -13.65 -27.42
C GLY A 204 -17.61 -13.28 -28.24
N GLU A 205 -18.53 -12.48 -27.69
CA GLU A 205 -19.66 -11.92 -28.45
C GLU A 205 -19.23 -10.76 -29.35
N ARG A 206 -19.99 -10.51 -30.43
CA ARG A 206 -19.70 -9.42 -31.37
C ARG A 206 -19.65 -8.05 -30.71
N ASP A 207 -20.44 -7.86 -29.65
CA ASP A 207 -20.55 -6.58 -28.95
C ASP A 207 -19.72 -6.52 -27.65
N ALA A 208 -18.85 -7.51 -27.39
CA ALA A 208 -18.05 -7.59 -26.15
C ALA A 208 -17.27 -6.28 -25.86
N ALA A 209 -16.75 -5.64 -26.91
CA ALA A 209 -15.97 -4.40 -26.81
C ALA A 209 -16.73 -3.22 -26.18
N GLN A 210 -18.06 -3.23 -26.19
CA GLN A 210 -18.84 -2.16 -25.53
C GLN A 210 -18.75 -2.22 -24.00
N TYR A 211 -18.46 -3.40 -23.44
CA TYR A 211 -18.40 -3.64 -22.00
C TYR A 211 -17.00 -3.42 -21.41
N ASP A 212 -15.94 -3.36 -22.23
CA ASP A 212 -14.55 -3.18 -21.79
C ASP A 212 -14.31 -1.94 -20.93
N ARG A 213 -15.11 -0.88 -21.16
CA ARG A 213 -14.98 0.41 -20.46
C ARG A 213 -16.05 0.63 -19.39
N LEU A 214 -16.87 -0.38 -19.10
CA LEU A 214 -18.03 -0.22 -18.24
C LEU A 214 -17.65 0.21 -16.82
N PHE A 215 -16.61 -0.40 -16.23
CA PHE A 215 -16.12 0.01 -14.90
C PHE A 215 -15.65 1.47 -14.90
N ARG A 216 -14.88 1.90 -15.91
CA ARG A 216 -14.46 3.30 -16.03
C ARG A 216 -15.62 4.27 -16.26
N ALA A 217 -16.70 3.82 -16.89
CA ALA A 217 -17.91 4.61 -17.06
C ALA A 217 -18.67 4.75 -15.72
N TRP A 218 -18.66 3.70 -14.89
CA TRP A 218 -19.18 3.73 -13.54
C TRP A 218 -18.38 4.66 -12.63
N GLU A 219 -17.05 4.58 -12.64
CA GLU A 219 -16.17 5.40 -11.78
C GLU A 219 -16.43 6.91 -11.92
N LYS A 220 -16.84 7.37 -13.11
CA LYS A 220 -17.16 8.78 -13.37
C LYS A 220 -18.49 9.24 -12.77
N GLN A 221 -19.40 8.31 -12.51
CA GLN A 221 -20.76 8.55 -12.02
C GLN A 221 -20.96 8.07 -10.59
N ARG A 222 -20.01 7.29 -10.06
CA ARG A 222 -20.02 6.72 -8.73
C ARG A 222 -20.23 7.83 -7.68
N PRO A 223 -21.31 7.77 -6.87
CA PRO A 223 -21.55 8.75 -5.83
C PRO A 223 -20.64 8.49 -4.62
N TYR A 224 -20.16 9.57 -4.00
CA TYR A 224 -19.46 9.57 -2.72
C TYR A 224 -20.29 10.23 -1.59
N GLY A 225 -21.52 10.63 -1.89
CA GLY A 225 -22.50 11.11 -0.92
C GLY A 225 -23.91 10.92 -1.48
N ARG A 226 -24.93 11.15 -0.64
CA ARG A 226 -26.33 11.10 -1.08
C ARG A 226 -26.66 12.26 -2.04
N GLY A 227 -27.34 11.94 -3.12
CA GLY A 227 -27.86 12.92 -4.08
C GLY A 227 -29.16 13.55 -3.59
N ARG A 228 -29.65 14.56 -4.31
CA ARG A 228 -30.95 15.19 -4.01
C ARG A 228 -32.15 14.25 -4.25
N ASP A 229 -31.93 13.18 -4.99
CA ASP A 229 -32.90 12.12 -5.29
C ASP A 229 -32.93 11.01 -4.22
N SER A 230 -32.11 11.10 -3.15
CA SER A 230 -32.18 10.15 -2.04
C SER A 230 -33.41 10.40 -1.17
N SER A 231 -34.10 9.34 -0.73
CA SER A 231 -35.17 9.48 0.28
C SER A 231 -34.60 9.77 1.67
N GLN A 232 -35.38 10.43 2.54
CA GLN A 232 -34.92 10.88 3.87
C GLN A 232 -34.35 9.76 4.75
N ASP A 233 -34.97 8.58 4.74
CA ASP A 233 -34.54 7.43 5.56
C ASP A 233 -33.49 6.54 4.86
N GLN A 234 -33.01 6.92 3.68
CA GLN A 234 -32.06 6.11 2.93
C GLN A 234 -30.65 6.29 3.48
N THR A 235 -30.02 5.17 3.82
CA THR A 235 -28.59 5.17 4.16
C THR A 235 -27.76 5.38 2.89
N PHE A 236 -26.55 5.96 3.04
CA PHE A 236 -25.67 6.16 1.90
C PHE A 236 -25.33 4.86 1.14
N PRO A 237 -25.03 3.71 1.81
CA PRO A 237 -24.84 2.44 1.10
C PRO A 237 -26.06 2.03 0.26
N GLN A 238 -27.29 2.20 0.78
CA GLN A 238 -28.50 1.87 0.02
C GLN A 238 -28.66 2.76 -1.22
N TYR A 239 -28.42 4.07 -1.07
CA TYR A 239 -28.46 5.02 -2.17
C TYR A 239 -27.44 4.67 -3.26
N ARG A 240 -26.17 4.44 -2.88
CA ARG A 240 -25.11 4.08 -3.83
C ARG A 240 -25.41 2.78 -4.58
N ARG A 241 -25.97 1.78 -3.89
CA ARG A 241 -26.42 0.53 -4.52
C ARG A 241 -27.51 0.75 -5.55
N GLN A 242 -28.53 1.57 -5.22
CA GLN A 242 -29.60 1.90 -6.15
C GLN A 242 -29.10 2.63 -7.40
N VAL A 243 -28.16 3.57 -7.25
CA VAL A 243 -27.54 4.27 -8.37
C VAL A 243 -26.76 3.29 -9.26
N PHE A 244 -25.98 2.39 -8.66
CA PHE A 244 -25.26 1.36 -9.39
C PHE A 244 -26.19 0.41 -10.14
N ASP A 245 -27.27 -0.04 -9.50
CA ASP A 245 -28.23 -0.95 -10.10
C ASP A 245 -28.93 -0.34 -11.31
N ARG A 246 -29.27 0.95 -11.26
CA ARG A 246 -29.79 1.69 -12.44
C ARG A 246 -28.78 1.73 -13.57
N PHE A 247 -27.54 2.14 -13.27
CA PHE A 247 -26.45 2.19 -14.25
C PHE A 247 -26.25 0.83 -14.95
N LEU A 248 -26.25 -0.24 -14.15
CA LEU A 248 -25.98 -1.57 -14.64
C LEU A 248 -27.17 -2.16 -15.42
N GLN A 249 -28.42 -1.87 -15.01
CA GLN A 249 -29.62 -2.24 -15.75
C GLN A 249 -29.64 -1.62 -17.17
N GLU A 250 -29.24 -0.37 -17.29
CA GLU A 250 -29.13 0.31 -18.59
C GLU A 250 -28.07 -0.34 -19.46
N ALA A 251 -26.89 -0.63 -18.90
CA ALA A 251 -25.80 -1.31 -19.61
C ALA A 251 -26.16 -2.74 -20.03
N ALA A 252 -26.90 -3.47 -19.21
CA ALA A 252 -27.29 -4.85 -19.42
C ALA A 252 -28.58 -5.02 -20.28
N ARG A 253 -29.17 -3.93 -20.77
CA ARG A 253 -30.48 -3.94 -21.45
C ARG A 253 -30.54 -4.87 -22.67
N ASN A 254 -29.43 -5.02 -23.39
CA ASN A 254 -29.36 -5.82 -24.62
C ASN A 254 -28.92 -7.27 -24.40
N LEU A 255 -28.66 -7.70 -23.16
CA LEU A 255 -28.29 -9.09 -22.88
C LEU A 255 -29.45 -10.04 -23.17
N GLY A 256 -29.14 -11.16 -23.84
CA GLY A 256 -30.06 -12.27 -24.03
C GLY A 256 -30.47 -12.93 -22.71
N GLN A 257 -31.57 -13.68 -22.72
CA GLN A 257 -32.10 -14.32 -21.50
C GLN A 257 -31.09 -15.31 -20.88
N ASP A 258 -30.45 -16.13 -21.70
CA ASP A 258 -29.47 -17.12 -21.25
C ASP A 258 -28.23 -16.45 -20.62
N GLN A 259 -27.74 -15.37 -21.23
CA GLN A 259 -26.62 -14.57 -20.71
C GLN A 259 -26.98 -13.95 -19.35
N ARG A 260 -28.19 -13.40 -19.21
CA ARG A 260 -28.66 -12.85 -17.93
C ARG A 260 -28.76 -13.93 -16.85
N GLN A 261 -29.24 -15.11 -17.21
CA GLN A 261 -29.33 -16.24 -16.28
C GLN A 261 -27.93 -16.67 -15.82
N GLN A 262 -27.02 -16.91 -16.75
CA GLN A 262 -25.63 -17.28 -16.44
C GLN A 262 -24.94 -16.23 -15.57
N TRP A 263 -25.12 -14.95 -15.88
CA TRP A 263 -24.54 -13.86 -15.10
C TRP A 263 -25.07 -13.81 -13.67
N ASN A 264 -26.37 -13.99 -13.47
CA ASN A 264 -26.98 -14.07 -12.15
C ASN A 264 -26.49 -15.29 -11.35
N GLU A 265 -26.34 -16.45 -12.00
CA GLU A 265 -25.81 -17.66 -11.37
C GLU A 265 -24.37 -17.45 -10.87
N LEU A 266 -23.49 -16.86 -11.70
CA LEU A 266 -22.11 -16.52 -11.32
C LEU A 266 -22.07 -15.52 -10.16
N ILE A 267 -22.95 -14.51 -10.16
CA ILE A 267 -23.07 -13.54 -9.07
C ILE A 267 -23.44 -14.23 -7.74
N GLU A 268 -24.41 -15.15 -7.75
CA GLU A 268 -24.84 -15.85 -6.53
C GLU A 268 -23.74 -16.73 -5.96
N VAL A 269 -22.96 -17.40 -6.83
CA VAL A 269 -21.79 -18.18 -6.41
C VAL A 269 -20.76 -17.26 -5.76
N ALA A 270 -20.33 -16.21 -6.46
CA ALA A 270 -19.33 -15.27 -5.96
C ALA A 270 -19.76 -14.59 -4.65
N ARG A 271 -21.06 -14.28 -4.50
CA ARG A 271 -21.59 -13.68 -3.26
C ARG A 271 -21.46 -14.62 -2.06
N ARG A 272 -21.62 -15.93 -2.27
CA ARG A 272 -21.50 -16.92 -1.19
C ARG A 272 -20.06 -17.21 -0.83
N THR A 273 -19.16 -17.24 -1.82
CA THR A 273 -17.76 -17.65 -1.62
C THR A 273 -16.83 -16.48 -1.30
N ASP A 274 -16.95 -15.36 -2.01
CA ASP A 274 -15.92 -14.31 -2.03
C ASP A 274 -16.25 -13.12 -1.14
N LEU A 275 -17.51 -12.67 -1.11
CA LEU A 275 -17.93 -11.50 -0.34
C LEU A 275 -17.60 -11.62 1.17
N PRO A 276 -17.87 -12.75 1.86
CA PRO A 276 -17.55 -12.86 3.29
C PRO A 276 -16.04 -12.78 3.56
N ALA A 277 -15.21 -13.35 2.67
CA ALA A 277 -13.75 -13.28 2.79
C ALA A 277 -13.27 -11.84 2.59
N TYR A 278 -13.78 -11.15 1.58
CA TYR A 278 -13.50 -9.73 1.34
C TYR A 278 -13.91 -8.86 2.55
N GLN A 279 -15.09 -9.09 3.12
CA GLN A 279 -15.56 -8.33 4.29
C GLN A 279 -14.69 -8.54 5.52
N ARG A 280 -14.30 -9.79 5.83
CA ARG A 280 -13.37 -10.09 6.93
C ARG A 280 -12.02 -9.41 6.72
N GLN A 281 -11.46 -9.56 5.53
CA GLN A 281 -10.17 -8.99 5.19
C GLN A 281 -10.16 -7.47 5.28
N MET A 282 -11.28 -6.82 4.99
CA MET A 282 -11.32 -5.38 4.84
C MET A 282 -11.98 -4.64 6.01
N SER A 283 -12.45 -5.38 7.01
CA SER A 283 -13.12 -4.83 8.19
C SER A 283 -12.17 -3.93 8.97
N ILE A 284 -12.71 -2.81 9.46
CA ILE A 284 -12.02 -1.92 10.42
C ILE A 284 -12.56 -2.11 11.84
N LEU A 285 -13.55 -2.98 12.04
CA LEU A 285 -14.04 -3.39 13.36
C LEU A 285 -13.09 -4.43 13.96
N SER A 286 -11.83 -4.03 14.08
CA SER A 286 -10.74 -4.83 14.60
C SER A 286 -9.58 -3.93 15.01
N TYR A 287 -8.83 -4.35 16.01
CA TYR A 287 -7.52 -3.76 16.32
C TYR A 287 -6.40 -4.68 15.84
N LEU A 288 -5.19 -4.15 15.78
CA LEU A 288 -3.99 -4.93 15.46
C LEU A 288 -3.31 -5.41 16.75
N GLU A 289 -3.16 -6.72 16.88
CA GLU A 289 -2.35 -7.31 17.94
C GLU A 289 -0.93 -7.57 17.41
N PRO A 290 0.09 -6.88 17.95
CA PRO A 290 1.46 -7.07 17.49
C PRO A 290 1.98 -8.44 17.95
N GLU A 291 2.48 -9.23 17.02
CA GLU A 291 3.22 -10.46 17.29
C GLU A 291 4.70 -10.30 16.92
N THR A 292 5.53 -11.26 17.31
CA THR A 292 6.98 -11.20 17.03
C THR A 292 7.29 -11.21 15.52
N HIS A 293 6.40 -11.76 14.69
CA HIS A 293 6.65 -11.99 13.25
C HIS A 293 5.51 -11.50 12.35
N GLY A 294 4.53 -10.75 12.86
CA GLY A 294 3.36 -10.29 12.10
C GLY A 294 2.38 -9.50 12.95
N GLU A 295 1.30 -9.04 12.33
CA GLU A 295 0.19 -8.35 12.99
C GLU A 295 -1.08 -9.21 12.85
N THR A 296 -1.75 -9.48 13.96
CA THR A 296 -3.00 -10.24 13.94
C THR A 296 -4.18 -9.28 14.10
N ARG A 297 -5.07 -9.23 13.11
CA ARG A 297 -6.34 -8.50 13.24
C ARG A 297 -7.26 -9.21 14.22
N THR A 298 -7.56 -8.55 15.32
CA THR A 298 -8.48 -9.06 16.32
C THR A 298 -9.83 -8.34 16.21
N PRO A 299 -10.93 -9.05 15.88
CA PRO A 299 -12.24 -8.43 15.75
C PRO A 299 -12.74 -7.77 17.03
N ILE A 300 -13.39 -6.61 16.89
CA ILE A 300 -14.08 -5.91 17.97
C ILE A 300 -15.57 -6.09 17.76
N ALA A 301 -16.28 -6.54 18.80
CA ALA A 301 -17.75 -6.56 18.76
C ALA A 301 -18.28 -5.13 18.67
N LEU A 302 -19.26 -4.87 17.78
CA LEU A 302 -19.80 -3.53 17.56
C LEU A 302 -20.30 -2.86 18.86
N ALA A 303 -20.89 -3.65 19.77
CA ALA A 303 -21.35 -3.19 21.08
C ALA A 303 -20.23 -2.67 22.01
N HIS A 304 -18.99 -3.10 21.80
CA HIS A 304 -17.81 -2.68 22.59
C HIS A 304 -16.97 -1.62 21.86
N THR A 305 -17.39 -1.20 20.67
CA THR A 305 -16.62 -0.28 19.85
C THR A 305 -16.79 1.16 20.34
N HIS A 306 -15.70 1.91 20.34
CA HIS A 306 -15.67 3.33 20.71
C HIS A 306 -15.16 4.19 19.55
N ILE A 307 -15.42 5.49 19.63
CA ILE A 307 -14.72 6.52 18.86
C ILE A 307 -13.73 7.20 19.80
N GLY A 308 -12.46 7.22 19.43
CA GLY A 308 -11.45 7.95 20.18
C GLY A 308 -11.43 9.42 19.75
N ILE A 309 -11.38 10.32 20.71
CA ILE A 309 -11.25 11.76 20.49
C ILE A 309 -9.97 12.22 21.18
N ILE A 310 -9.15 12.96 20.45
CA ILE A 310 -7.96 13.61 20.98
C ILE A 310 -8.22 15.11 21.01
N TYR A 311 -8.20 15.69 22.21
CA TYR A 311 -8.44 17.11 22.42
C TYR A 311 -7.63 17.63 23.61
N GLN A 312 -6.93 18.74 23.41
CA GLN A 312 -5.99 19.35 24.34
C GLN A 312 -4.93 18.38 24.89
N GLY A 313 -4.44 17.47 24.04
CA GLY A 313 -3.45 16.46 24.41
C GLY A 313 -4.00 15.34 25.31
N ARG A 314 -5.30 15.08 25.31
CA ARG A 314 -5.94 14.00 26.07
C ARG A 314 -6.80 13.12 25.18
N TYR A 315 -6.89 11.84 25.54
CA TYR A 315 -7.73 10.87 24.88
C TYR A 315 -9.08 10.76 25.59
N TYR A 316 -10.16 10.65 24.83
CA TYR A 316 -11.52 10.41 25.30
C TYR A 316 -12.17 9.32 24.46
N LEU A 317 -12.99 8.46 25.06
CA LEU A 317 -13.73 7.43 24.32
C LEU A 317 -15.23 7.68 24.41
N ILE A 318 -15.88 7.75 23.25
CA ILE A 318 -17.34 7.80 23.11
C ILE A 318 -17.84 6.45 22.58
N PRO A 319 -18.78 5.76 23.25
CA PRO A 319 -19.34 4.52 22.75
C PRO A 319 -20.00 4.69 21.38
N ALA A 320 -19.75 3.76 20.46
CA ALA A 320 -20.39 3.76 19.14
C ALA A 320 -21.85 3.26 19.16
N CYS A 321 -22.27 2.65 20.28
CA CYS A 321 -23.61 2.10 20.45
C CYS A 321 -24.28 2.67 21.70
N ARG A 322 -25.63 2.66 21.70
CA ARG A 322 -26.38 2.86 22.94
C ARG A 322 -26.02 1.76 23.96
N PRO A 323 -25.97 2.08 25.27
CA PRO A 323 -25.59 1.11 26.30
C PRO A 323 -26.36 -0.21 26.18
N GLY A 324 -25.65 -1.34 26.20
CA GLY A 324 -26.24 -2.68 26.12
C GLY A 324 -26.88 -3.06 24.78
N SER A 325 -26.59 -2.34 23.69
CA SER A 325 -27.17 -2.57 22.37
C SER A 325 -26.13 -2.59 21.25
N THR A 326 -26.59 -2.91 20.04
CA THR A 326 -25.84 -2.72 18.77
C THR A 326 -26.45 -1.61 17.92
N VAL A 327 -27.24 -0.72 18.52
CA VAL A 327 -27.89 0.41 17.84
C VAL A 327 -26.95 1.62 17.93
N PRO A 328 -26.80 2.44 16.87
CA PRO A 328 -25.96 3.65 16.90
C PRO A 328 -26.25 4.52 18.12
N ALA A 329 -25.20 5.10 18.70
CA ALA A 329 -25.35 6.06 19.79
C ALA A 329 -26.24 7.23 19.36
N ASP A 330 -26.99 7.77 20.31
CA ASP A 330 -27.91 8.87 20.06
C ASP A 330 -27.16 10.20 19.86
N VAL A 331 -27.56 10.99 18.87
CA VAL A 331 -26.89 12.26 18.55
C VAL A 331 -26.92 13.24 19.71
N HIS A 332 -28.01 13.31 20.48
CA HIS A 332 -28.08 14.22 21.62
C HIS A 332 -27.14 13.76 22.73
N THR A 333 -27.08 12.46 23.01
CA THR A 333 -26.13 11.91 23.98
C THR A 333 -24.68 12.19 23.58
N VAL A 334 -24.31 11.92 22.33
CA VAL A 334 -22.95 12.18 21.83
C VAL A 334 -22.63 13.67 21.90
N ARG A 335 -23.56 14.53 21.49
CA ARG A 335 -23.37 15.98 21.52
C ARG A 335 -23.15 16.52 22.93
N THR A 336 -23.89 16.02 23.92
CA THR A 336 -23.68 16.34 25.33
C THR A 336 -22.31 15.84 25.83
N GLN A 337 -21.90 14.63 25.46
CA GLN A 337 -20.57 14.12 25.82
C GLN A 337 -19.45 14.98 25.22
N VAL A 338 -19.58 15.40 23.97
CA VAL A 338 -18.62 16.33 23.34
C VAL A 338 -18.60 17.68 24.06
N ALA A 339 -19.77 18.22 24.45
CA ALA A 339 -19.83 19.44 25.26
C ALA A 339 -19.12 19.28 26.60
N ASN A 340 -19.26 18.12 27.26
CA ASN A 340 -18.53 17.80 28.49
C ASN A 340 -17.02 17.73 28.26
N ILE A 341 -16.55 17.13 27.15
CA ILE A 341 -15.11 17.12 26.79
C ILE A 341 -14.57 18.55 26.67
N LEU A 342 -15.29 19.42 25.96
CA LEU A 342 -14.89 20.82 25.75
C LEU A 342 -14.95 21.67 27.03
N ALA A 343 -15.77 21.27 28.00
CA ALA A 343 -15.86 21.93 29.30
C ALA A 343 -14.76 21.50 30.28
N VAL A 344 -14.02 20.42 30.01
CA VAL A 344 -12.91 19.96 30.85
C VAL A 344 -11.76 20.98 30.77
N PRO A 345 -11.24 21.47 31.91
CA PRO A 345 -10.13 22.40 31.88
C PRO A 345 -8.86 21.73 31.32
N PRO A 346 -7.98 22.50 30.64
CA PRO A 346 -6.68 21.99 30.22
C PRO A 346 -5.93 21.43 31.43
N GLY A 347 -5.27 20.29 31.26
CA GLY A 347 -4.37 19.78 32.29
C GLY A 347 -3.27 18.93 31.67
N GLU A 348 -2.79 17.93 32.41
CA GLU A 348 -1.67 17.11 31.95
C GLU A 348 -1.98 16.44 30.62
N ARG A 349 -1.01 16.53 29.71
CA ARG A 349 -1.07 15.98 28.36
C ARG A 349 -0.55 14.56 28.37
N THR A 350 -1.29 13.66 27.76
CA THR A 350 -0.86 12.31 27.43
C THR A 350 -0.13 12.33 26.09
N SER A 351 1.00 11.63 25.98
CA SER A 351 1.64 11.39 24.69
C SER A 351 1.95 9.93 24.46
N LEU A 352 1.45 9.40 23.34
CA LEU A 352 1.74 8.05 22.86
C LEU A 352 2.70 8.06 21.67
N GLU A 353 3.24 9.22 21.27
CA GLU A 353 4.15 9.40 20.14
C GLU A 353 5.32 8.41 20.18
N SER A 354 5.93 8.24 21.36
CA SER A 354 7.07 7.33 21.54
C SER A 354 6.72 5.86 21.29
N LEU A 355 5.48 5.44 21.61
CA LEU A 355 4.98 4.10 21.31
C LEU A 355 4.61 3.94 19.84
N ALA A 356 4.02 4.97 19.22
CA ALA A 356 3.69 4.93 17.79
C ALA A 356 4.96 4.67 16.94
N ILE A 357 6.06 5.36 17.23
CA ILE A 357 7.32 5.20 16.48
C ILE A 357 8.16 3.98 16.92
N THR A 358 7.71 3.22 17.92
CA THR A 358 8.39 1.99 18.34
C THR A 358 8.10 0.88 17.34
N ARG A 359 9.11 0.07 17.01
CA ARG A 359 8.91 -1.07 16.13
C ARG A 359 7.88 -2.02 16.72
N ARG A 360 6.89 -2.40 15.92
CA ARG A 360 5.74 -3.21 16.32
C ARG A 360 6.16 -4.60 16.83
N SER A 361 7.18 -5.17 16.21
CA SER A 361 7.84 -6.40 16.66
C SER A 361 8.39 -6.31 18.10
N ALA A 362 8.77 -5.11 18.56
CA ALA A 362 9.23 -4.87 19.93
C ALA A 362 8.08 -4.61 20.91
N VAL A 363 6.96 -4.02 20.44
CA VAL A 363 5.78 -3.69 21.27
C VAL A 363 5.23 -4.92 21.98
N ALA A 364 5.16 -6.07 21.30
CA ALA A 364 4.70 -7.34 21.89
C ALA A 364 5.51 -7.76 23.13
N GLY A 365 6.82 -7.49 23.12
CA GLY A 365 7.73 -7.77 24.24
C GLY A 365 7.68 -6.71 25.33
N LEU A 366 7.50 -5.44 24.95
CA LEU A 366 7.35 -4.32 25.87
C LEU A 366 6.08 -4.41 26.69
N ARG A 367 4.96 -4.77 26.06
CA ARG A 367 3.67 -4.86 26.71
C ARG A 367 3.66 -5.78 27.93
N LYS A 368 4.41 -6.89 27.87
CA LYS A 368 4.54 -7.84 28.99
C LYS A 368 5.30 -7.27 30.20
N LYS A 369 5.95 -6.12 30.02
CA LYS A 369 6.74 -5.42 31.04
C LYS A 369 6.05 -4.13 31.52
N PHE A 370 4.95 -3.74 30.89
CA PHE A 370 4.14 -2.61 31.32
C PHE A 370 3.31 -2.99 32.54
N SER A 371 2.92 -1.99 33.31
CA SER A 371 1.99 -2.11 34.42
C SER A 371 0.62 -2.59 33.93
N GLU A 372 -0.12 -3.30 34.79
CA GLU A 372 -1.48 -3.74 34.48
C GLU A 372 -2.43 -2.56 34.21
N GLU A 373 -2.22 -1.42 34.87
CA GLU A 373 -2.98 -0.18 34.65
C GLU A 373 -2.77 0.34 33.22
N LEU A 374 -1.52 0.54 32.79
CA LEU A 374 -1.22 1.01 31.43
C LEU A 374 -1.72 0.03 30.37
N VAL A 375 -1.55 -1.28 30.58
CA VAL A 375 -2.07 -2.30 29.67
C VAL A 375 -3.60 -2.21 29.55
N GLY A 376 -4.31 -2.07 30.68
CA GLY A 376 -5.76 -1.92 30.69
C GLY A 376 -6.24 -0.67 29.95
N GLU A 377 -5.51 0.45 30.06
CA GLU A 377 -5.84 1.69 29.35
C GLU A 377 -5.54 1.61 27.84
N LEU A 378 -4.45 0.96 27.44
CA LEU A 378 -4.18 0.64 26.03
C LEU A 378 -5.22 -0.35 25.47
N ASP A 379 -5.73 -1.26 26.29
CA ASP A 379 -6.83 -2.19 25.94
C ASP A 379 -8.19 -1.49 25.80
N ALA A 380 -8.43 -0.43 26.56
CA ALA A 380 -9.60 0.42 26.33
C ALA A 380 -9.44 1.20 25.01
N LEU A 381 -8.27 1.80 24.78
CA LEU A 381 -8.02 2.65 23.61
C LEU A 381 -8.08 1.86 22.28
N ARG A 382 -7.56 0.63 22.20
CA ARG A 382 -7.67 -0.22 20.99
C ARG A 382 -9.11 -0.53 20.56
N CYS A 383 -10.07 -0.44 21.49
CA CYS A 383 -11.48 -0.61 21.16
C CYS A 383 -12.04 0.58 20.35
N ALA A 384 -11.21 1.61 20.12
CA ALA A 384 -11.46 2.67 19.15
C ALA A 384 -10.69 2.42 17.84
N PRO A 385 -11.30 1.80 16.82
CA PRO A 385 -10.64 1.60 15.52
C PRO A 385 -10.42 2.92 14.76
N VAL A 386 -11.18 3.97 15.11
CA VAL A 386 -11.04 5.31 14.54
C VAL A 386 -10.77 6.32 15.64
N LEU A 387 -9.73 7.13 15.45
CA LEU A 387 -9.37 8.26 16.29
C LEU A 387 -9.63 9.58 15.54
N LEU A 388 -10.18 10.57 16.23
CA LEU A 388 -10.42 11.92 15.73
C LEU A 388 -9.56 12.89 16.54
N ASN A 389 -8.58 13.51 15.89
CA ASN A 389 -7.67 14.46 16.52
C ASN A 389 -8.06 15.90 16.19
N PHE A 390 -8.51 16.63 17.21
CA PHE A 390 -8.89 18.04 17.16
C PHE A 390 -7.84 18.98 17.77
N ASP A 391 -6.65 18.47 18.09
CA ASP A 391 -5.47 19.29 18.35
C ASP A 391 -4.93 19.82 17.02
N LEU A 392 -5.34 21.07 16.71
CA LEU A 392 -5.12 21.70 15.42
C LEU A 392 -3.66 21.61 14.95
N ARG A 393 -3.51 21.19 13.69
CA ARG A 393 -2.23 21.20 12.98
C ARG A 393 -2.30 22.21 11.83
N PRO A 394 -1.22 22.98 11.57
CA PRO A 394 -1.24 23.92 10.46
C PRO A 394 -1.40 23.18 9.12
N ARG A 395 -2.32 23.63 8.27
CA ARG A 395 -2.57 23.00 6.96
C ARG A 395 -1.37 23.04 6.00
N TYR A 396 -0.59 24.11 6.06
CA TYR A 396 0.48 24.40 5.09
C TYR A 396 1.71 23.50 5.22
N VAL A 397 1.81 22.68 6.28
CA VAL A 397 2.93 21.73 6.41
C VAL A 397 2.66 20.47 5.57
N PRO A 398 3.71 19.75 5.13
CA PRO A 398 3.55 18.48 4.41
C PRO A 398 2.69 17.47 5.16
N LEU A 399 1.98 16.58 4.45
CA LEU A 399 1.10 15.58 5.09
C LEU A 399 1.87 14.67 6.06
N SER A 400 3.16 14.42 5.81
CA SER A 400 3.99 13.63 6.72
C SER A 400 4.18 14.31 8.07
N GLU A 401 4.08 15.64 8.16
CA GLU A 401 4.22 16.41 9.40
C GLU A 401 2.89 16.52 10.14
N VAL A 402 1.77 16.72 9.42
CA VAL A 402 0.43 16.73 10.03
C VAL A 402 0.18 15.43 10.80
N ARG A 403 0.55 14.31 10.18
CA ARG A 403 0.31 12.97 10.74
C ARG A 403 1.27 12.54 11.85
N GLN A 404 2.30 13.33 12.18
CA GLN A 404 3.08 13.12 13.41
C GLN A 404 2.32 13.64 14.65
N GLY A 405 1.06 14.06 14.49
CA GLY A 405 0.15 14.26 15.61
C GLY A 405 -0.11 13.01 16.42
N GLU A 406 -0.59 13.22 17.64
CA GLU A 406 -1.10 12.15 18.49
C GLU A 406 -2.11 11.31 17.72
N ARG A 407 -1.87 10.01 17.63
CA ARG A 407 -2.61 9.08 16.76
C ARG A 407 -2.79 7.70 17.37
N GLY A 408 -2.73 7.63 18.69
CA GLY A 408 -2.63 6.36 19.41
C GLY A 408 -1.27 5.71 19.22
N PHE A 409 -1.23 4.38 19.20
CA PHE A 409 0.03 3.61 19.30
C PHE A 409 0.18 2.53 18.21
N GLY A 410 -0.48 2.71 17.07
CA GLY A 410 -0.36 1.85 15.88
C GLY A 410 -1.47 0.82 15.70
N ASP A 411 -2.27 0.53 16.73
CA ASP A 411 -3.34 -0.49 16.67
C ASP A 411 -4.59 -0.06 15.88
N HIS A 412 -4.69 1.24 15.59
CA HIS A 412 -5.90 1.87 15.04
C HIS A 412 -5.90 1.87 13.51
N ALA A 413 -7.08 1.59 12.93
CA ALA A 413 -7.25 1.56 11.49
C ALA A 413 -7.08 2.95 10.86
N LEU A 414 -7.68 3.97 11.47
CA LEU A 414 -7.76 5.33 10.93
C LEU A 414 -7.60 6.39 12.03
N THR A 415 -6.82 7.42 11.74
CA THR A 415 -6.79 8.66 12.51
C THR A 415 -7.16 9.82 11.58
N VAL A 416 -8.09 10.68 11.99
CA VAL A 416 -8.48 11.88 11.24
C VAL A 416 -7.97 13.10 11.99
N PHE A 417 -7.20 13.96 11.33
CA PHE A 417 -6.68 15.21 11.88
C PHE A 417 -7.46 16.40 11.35
N ASP A 418 -7.86 17.28 12.25
CA ASP A 418 -8.45 18.58 11.93
C ASP A 418 -7.34 19.64 11.78
N THR A 419 -7.29 20.32 10.62
CA THR A 419 -6.37 21.45 10.40
C THR A 419 -7.04 22.81 10.65
N GLY A 420 -8.34 22.81 10.95
CA GLY A 420 -9.20 24.00 11.02
C GLY A 420 -9.76 24.44 9.67
N GLU A 421 -9.17 23.97 8.57
CA GLU A 421 -9.60 24.28 7.19
C GLU A 421 -9.88 23.02 6.35
N THR A 422 -9.26 21.91 6.71
CA THR A 422 -9.27 20.64 5.99
C THR A 422 -9.16 19.48 6.97
N PHE A 423 -9.46 18.28 6.50
CA PHE A 423 -9.31 17.05 7.26
C PHE A 423 -8.32 16.10 6.58
N VAL A 424 -7.35 15.62 7.35
CA VAL A 424 -6.33 14.67 6.90
C VAL A 424 -6.63 13.29 7.48
N PHE A 425 -6.73 12.28 6.61
CA PHE A 425 -7.03 10.89 6.95
C PHE A 425 -5.74 10.08 6.91
N ASP A 426 -5.16 9.79 8.08
CA ASP A 426 -4.02 8.88 8.23
C ASP A 426 -4.51 7.44 8.37
N GLN A 427 -4.24 6.62 7.37
CA GLN A 427 -4.83 5.31 7.16
C GLN A 427 -3.77 4.21 7.23
N SER A 428 -4.02 3.19 8.06
CA SER A 428 -3.17 2.01 8.08
C SER A 428 -3.35 1.19 6.81
N HIS A 429 -2.24 0.91 6.13
CA HIS A 429 -2.23 0.18 4.85
C HIS A 429 -2.60 -1.31 5.03
N ILE A 430 -2.65 -1.79 6.27
CA ILE A 430 -3.22 -3.09 6.63
C ILE A 430 -4.73 -3.11 6.33
N PHE A 431 -5.44 -2.04 6.68
CA PHE A 431 -6.88 -1.91 6.50
C PHE A 431 -7.30 -1.25 5.19
N PHE A 432 -6.45 -0.36 4.66
CA PHE A 432 -6.76 0.48 3.50
C PHE A 432 -5.71 0.36 2.41
N ASP A 433 -6.12 0.51 1.15
CA ASP A 433 -5.22 0.85 0.06
C ASP A 433 -5.43 2.32 -0.31
N GLY A 434 -4.53 2.89 -1.12
CA GLY A 434 -4.57 4.32 -1.47
C GLY A 434 -5.90 4.76 -2.10
N ALA A 435 -6.40 4.02 -3.08
CA ALA A 435 -7.62 4.38 -3.82
C ALA A 435 -8.88 4.26 -2.96
N ARG A 436 -9.01 3.15 -2.23
CA ARG A 436 -10.14 2.92 -1.33
C ARG A 436 -10.11 3.86 -0.12
N GLY A 437 -8.92 4.10 0.44
CA GLY A 437 -8.75 5.04 1.53
C GLY A 437 -9.17 6.45 1.14
N ALA A 438 -8.82 6.88 -0.08
CA ALA A 438 -9.28 8.15 -0.64
C ALA A 438 -10.80 8.16 -0.85
N ALA A 439 -11.39 7.09 -1.37
CA ALA A 439 -12.84 6.97 -1.52
C ALA A 439 -13.58 7.07 -0.17
N LEU A 440 -13.08 6.40 0.86
CA LEU A 440 -13.64 6.49 2.21
C LEU A 440 -13.52 7.90 2.79
N ALA A 441 -12.39 8.58 2.59
CA ALA A 441 -12.21 9.96 3.04
C ALA A 441 -13.25 10.90 2.44
N GLU A 442 -13.56 10.78 1.14
CA GLU A 442 -14.63 11.55 0.51
C GLU A 442 -16.01 11.19 1.07
N ILE A 443 -16.31 9.90 1.29
CA ILE A 443 -17.57 9.44 1.88
C ILE A 443 -17.77 10.03 3.29
N LEU A 444 -16.76 9.92 4.15
CA LEU A 444 -16.83 10.45 5.51
C LEU A 444 -16.99 11.98 5.49
N THR A 445 -16.29 12.67 4.61
CA THR A 445 -16.43 14.13 4.45
C THR A 445 -17.86 14.51 4.09
N ARG A 446 -18.49 13.80 3.15
CA ARG A 446 -19.88 14.05 2.71
C ARG A 446 -20.91 13.76 3.81
N GLU A 447 -20.73 12.67 4.54
CA GLU A 447 -21.60 12.35 5.67
C GLU A 447 -21.43 13.35 6.82
N ALA A 448 -20.20 13.82 7.09
CA ALA A 448 -19.94 14.85 8.10
C ALA A 448 -20.63 16.16 7.76
N ILE A 449 -20.66 16.56 6.48
CA ILE A 449 -21.40 17.75 6.04
C ILE A 449 -22.90 17.58 6.29
N ALA A 450 -23.47 16.39 6.04
CA ALA A 450 -24.89 16.15 6.29
C ALA A 450 -25.21 16.28 7.79
N TRP A 451 -24.37 15.74 8.67
CA TRP A 451 -24.50 15.92 10.12
C TRP A 451 -24.34 17.38 10.54
N ALA A 452 -23.37 18.10 9.98
CA ALA A 452 -23.16 19.51 10.25
C ALA A 452 -24.40 20.35 9.95
N VAL A 453 -25.02 20.15 8.79
CA VAL A 453 -26.25 20.86 8.41
C VAL A 453 -27.40 20.55 9.37
N TYR A 454 -27.54 19.29 9.80
CA TYR A 454 -28.52 18.92 10.81
C TYR A 454 -28.24 19.59 12.16
N LEU A 455 -27.01 19.50 12.66
CA LEU A 455 -26.61 20.05 13.97
C LEU A 455 -26.75 21.57 14.03
N HIS A 456 -26.45 22.27 12.93
CA HIS A 456 -26.64 23.72 12.82
C HIS A 456 -28.09 24.16 13.06
N SER A 457 -29.08 23.29 12.81
CA SER A 457 -30.50 23.58 13.07
C SER A 457 -30.93 23.42 14.53
N LEU A 458 -30.05 22.86 15.38
CA LEU A 458 -30.34 22.59 16.78
C LEU A 458 -29.91 23.77 17.69
N PRO A 459 -30.53 23.95 18.87
CA PRO A 459 -30.07 24.93 19.84
C PRO A 459 -28.65 24.60 20.33
N PRO A 460 -27.86 25.56 20.85
CA PRO A 460 -26.51 25.30 21.38
C PRO A 460 -26.50 24.18 22.42
N ALA A 461 -25.52 23.28 22.31
CA ALA A 461 -25.34 22.19 23.27
C ALA A 461 -24.88 22.73 24.62
N GLN A 462 -25.32 22.11 25.70
CA GLN A 462 -24.87 22.44 27.05
C GLN A 462 -24.24 21.21 27.71
N PRO A 463 -23.11 21.37 28.42
CA PRO A 463 -22.57 20.29 29.23
C PRO A 463 -23.53 19.99 30.39
N ASP A 464 -23.68 18.70 30.72
CA ASP A 464 -24.51 18.24 31.83
C ASP A 464 -23.67 17.76 33.03
N GLY A 465 -22.34 17.81 32.91
CA GLY A 465 -21.40 17.36 33.94
C GLY A 465 -21.20 15.84 33.99
N THR A 466 -21.84 15.07 33.10
CA THR A 466 -21.64 13.62 33.01
C THR A 466 -20.20 13.34 32.59
N PRO A 467 -19.40 12.61 33.40
CA PRO A 467 -18.01 12.34 33.07
C PRO A 467 -17.92 11.46 31.82
N VAL A 468 -17.12 11.91 30.86
CA VAL A 468 -16.74 11.10 29.69
C VAL A 468 -15.50 10.30 30.04
N TYR A 469 -15.47 9.02 29.64
CA TYR A 469 -14.31 8.18 29.90
C TYR A 469 -13.08 8.74 29.16
N SER A 470 -12.02 9.00 29.92
CA SER A 470 -10.74 9.48 29.45
C SER A 470 -9.66 8.55 30.02
N PRO A 471 -9.06 7.66 29.22
CA PRO A 471 -7.96 6.83 29.69
C PRO A 471 -6.78 7.74 30.05
N ARG A 472 -6.16 7.53 31.21
CA ARG A 472 -5.07 8.38 31.71
C ARG A 472 -3.81 8.21 30.87
N LEU A 473 -3.56 6.96 30.46
CA LEU A 473 -2.42 6.51 29.67
C LEU A 473 -1.11 6.99 30.31
N ALA A 474 -1.03 6.84 31.63
CA ALA A 474 0.11 7.29 32.41
C ALA A 474 1.27 6.31 32.20
N ILE A 475 2.34 6.79 31.55
CA ILE A 475 3.56 6.02 31.34
C ILE A 475 4.54 6.40 32.45
N SER A 476 4.97 5.43 33.25
CA SER A 476 5.96 5.65 34.31
C SER A 476 7.36 5.89 33.74
N ASP A 477 8.26 6.49 34.52
CA ASP A 477 9.67 6.70 34.14
C ASP A 477 10.38 5.38 33.75
N HIS A 478 10.02 4.28 34.42
CA HIS A 478 10.52 2.96 34.10
C HIS A 478 10.06 2.50 32.70
N GLU A 479 8.77 2.65 32.40
CA GLU A 479 8.19 2.30 31.11
C GLU A 479 8.72 3.21 29.98
N HIS A 480 8.90 4.52 30.25
CA HIS A 480 9.56 5.43 29.33
C HIS A 480 10.98 4.97 28.98
N THR A 481 11.74 4.49 29.96
CA THR A 481 13.08 3.95 29.74
C THR A 481 13.04 2.69 28.86
N LEU A 482 12.06 1.81 29.10
CA LEU A 482 11.86 0.60 28.29
C LEU A 482 11.51 0.95 26.83
N ILE A 483 10.59 1.89 26.62
CA ILE A 483 10.16 2.35 25.29
C ILE A 483 11.32 3.04 24.58
N ALA A 484 12.06 3.90 25.29
CA ALA A 484 13.20 4.62 24.71
C ALA A 484 14.32 3.69 24.24
N ALA A 485 14.53 2.56 24.93
CA ALA A 485 15.53 1.55 24.57
C ALA A 485 15.07 0.60 23.44
N ALA A 486 13.78 0.63 23.07
CA ALA A 486 13.25 -0.23 22.04
C ALA A 486 13.67 0.23 20.63
N PRO A 487 13.82 -0.70 19.67
CA PRO A 487 14.04 -0.34 18.26
C PRO A 487 12.94 0.58 17.74
N ARG A 488 13.31 1.62 17.01
CA ARG A 488 12.37 2.59 16.40
C ARG A 488 12.22 2.37 14.91
N VAL A 489 11.10 2.83 14.37
CA VAL A 489 10.89 2.89 12.91
C VAL A 489 11.85 3.91 12.27
N THR A 490 12.12 3.76 10.97
CA THR A 490 12.98 4.69 10.25
C THR A 490 12.36 6.09 10.27
N LEU A 491 13.15 7.09 10.65
CA LEU A 491 12.73 8.49 10.58
C LEU A 491 12.55 8.92 9.13
N GLU A 492 11.57 9.81 8.93
CA GLU A 492 11.24 10.34 7.62
C GLU A 492 11.16 11.86 7.60
N VAL A 493 11.35 12.43 6.42
CA VAL A 493 10.92 13.78 6.05
C VAL A 493 10.15 13.69 4.73
N SER A 494 9.34 14.70 4.41
CA SER A 494 8.68 14.76 3.11
C SER A 494 8.71 16.13 2.47
N ALA A 495 8.51 16.13 1.16
CA ALA A 495 8.32 17.30 0.32
C ALA A 495 7.06 17.10 -0.55
N GLU A 496 6.47 18.21 -0.98
CA GLU A 496 5.31 18.21 -1.87
C GLU A 496 5.46 19.29 -2.95
N SER A 497 4.88 19.06 -4.11
CA SER A 497 4.87 19.99 -5.23
C SER A 497 3.61 19.83 -6.08
N ASP A 498 3.08 20.95 -6.56
CA ASP A 498 1.98 21.05 -7.53
C ASP A 498 2.45 21.53 -8.92
N GLY A 499 3.76 21.64 -9.12
CA GLY A 499 4.35 22.28 -10.31
C GLY A 499 4.35 21.43 -11.59
N VAL A 500 3.79 20.22 -11.59
CA VAL A 500 3.77 19.35 -12.78
C VAL A 500 2.80 19.90 -13.82
N ASP A 501 3.26 20.16 -15.05
CA ASP A 501 2.41 20.57 -16.18
C ASP A 501 1.62 19.37 -16.73
N LEU A 502 0.57 18.97 -16.03
CA LEU A 502 -0.33 17.90 -16.48
C LEU A 502 -0.96 18.21 -17.84
N ALA A 503 -1.28 19.47 -18.11
CA ALA A 503 -1.82 19.87 -19.40
C ALA A 503 -0.80 19.61 -20.52
N GLY A 504 0.48 19.89 -20.29
CA GLY A 504 1.60 19.52 -21.15
C GLY A 504 1.69 18.02 -21.37
N ILE A 505 1.65 17.21 -20.31
CA ILE A 505 1.66 15.75 -20.43
C ILE A 505 0.49 15.26 -21.30
N GLN A 506 -0.71 15.80 -21.09
CA GLN A 506 -1.89 15.44 -21.88
C GLN A 506 -1.77 15.87 -23.35
N ARG A 507 -1.25 17.07 -23.62
CA ARG A 507 -0.96 17.55 -24.98
C ARG A 507 0.04 16.62 -25.68
N LEU A 508 1.12 16.24 -25.01
CA LEU A 508 2.11 15.30 -25.54
C LEU A 508 1.47 13.96 -25.88
N ARG A 509 0.69 13.37 -24.97
CA ARG A 509 0.02 12.08 -25.20
C ARG A 509 -0.90 12.12 -26.42
N LYS A 510 -1.71 13.17 -26.56
CA LYS A 510 -2.57 13.38 -27.75
C LYS A 510 -1.74 13.51 -29.03
N LEU A 511 -0.63 14.26 -28.98
CA LEU A 511 0.28 14.44 -30.10
C LEU A 511 0.89 13.11 -30.54
N LEU A 512 1.46 12.33 -29.62
CA LEU A 512 2.07 11.03 -29.90
C LEU A 512 1.05 10.05 -30.50
N GLN A 513 -0.15 9.95 -29.90
CA GLN A 513 -1.24 9.11 -30.42
C GLN A 513 -1.68 9.51 -31.82
N SER A 514 -1.71 10.82 -32.13
CA SER A 514 -2.05 11.31 -33.46
C SER A 514 -1.01 10.95 -34.52
N ARG A 515 0.26 10.79 -34.13
CA ARG A 515 1.36 10.41 -35.03
C ARG A 515 1.43 8.91 -35.24
N ASN A 516 1.30 8.14 -34.17
CA ASN A 516 1.35 6.69 -34.22
C ASN A 516 0.44 6.10 -33.14
N LYS A 517 -0.61 5.40 -33.57
CA LYS A 517 -1.57 4.72 -32.67
C LYS A 517 -0.94 3.64 -31.79
N ASN A 518 0.29 3.21 -32.12
CA ASN A 518 1.07 2.25 -31.35
C ASN A 518 1.84 2.90 -30.20
N ILE A 519 2.04 4.23 -30.21
CA ILE A 519 2.64 4.94 -29.07
C ILE A 519 1.56 5.15 -28.01
N ARG A 520 1.47 4.20 -27.08
CA ARG A 520 0.47 4.17 -26.01
C ARG A 520 1.13 4.39 -24.66
N LEU A 521 1.44 5.64 -24.35
CA LEU A 521 1.92 6.05 -23.04
C LEU A 521 0.80 6.63 -22.18
N THR A 522 0.68 6.13 -20.95
CA THR A 522 -0.14 6.72 -19.89
C THR A 522 0.63 7.82 -19.18
N VAL A 523 -0.08 8.61 -18.35
CA VAL A 523 0.57 9.61 -17.49
C VAL A 523 1.56 8.92 -16.54
N ASN A 524 1.16 7.80 -15.94
CA ASN A 524 2.00 7.05 -15.01
C ASN A 524 3.27 6.51 -15.68
N ASP A 525 3.19 6.09 -16.95
CA ASP A 525 4.36 5.58 -17.68
C ASP A 525 5.41 6.68 -17.85
N LEU A 526 4.97 7.91 -18.15
CA LEU A 526 5.85 9.08 -18.29
C LEU A 526 6.47 9.48 -16.95
N LEU A 527 5.69 9.45 -15.86
CA LEU A 527 6.19 9.77 -14.52
C LEU A 527 7.27 8.78 -14.05
N VAL A 528 7.03 7.48 -14.25
CA VAL A 528 7.96 6.40 -13.87
C VAL A 528 9.21 6.41 -14.75
N LEU A 529 9.05 6.60 -16.07
CA LEU A 529 10.20 6.71 -16.98
C LEU A 529 11.08 7.92 -16.62
N TYR A 530 10.45 9.07 -16.39
CA TYR A 530 11.19 10.27 -16.03
C TYR A 530 11.83 10.17 -14.63
N ARG A 531 11.25 9.40 -13.70
CA ARG A 531 11.87 9.12 -12.40
C ARG A 531 13.25 8.48 -12.56
N ALA A 532 13.42 7.53 -13.49
CA ALA A 532 14.72 6.92 -13.77
C ALA A 532 15.70 7.90 -14.44
N VAL A 533 15.22 8.70 -15.41
CA VAL A 533 16.00 9.79 -16.01
C VAL A 533 16.48 10.76 -14.93
N HIS A 534 15.60 11.15 -14.01
CA HIS A 534 15.90 12.05 -12.91
C HIS A 534 16.92 11.46 -11.92
N ALA A 535 16.88 10.15 -11.64
CA ALA A 535 17.95 9.51 -10.85
C ALA A 535 19.32 9.76 -11.51
N ALA A 536 19.44 9.41 -12.79
CA ALA A 536 20.69 9.51 -13.52
C ALA A 536 21.19 10.96 -13.73
N THR A 537 20.28 11.94 -13.80
CA THR A 537 20.58 13.32 -14.21
C THR A 537 20.45 14.37 -13.10
N TYR A 538 20.04 13.98 -11.89
CA TYR A 538 19.86 14.93 -10.80
C TYR A 538 21.18 15.59 -10.40
N GLU A 539 21.15 16.92 -10.36
CA GLU A 539 22.20 17.75 -9.79
C GLU A 539 21.61 18.59 -8.65
N PRO A 540 22.16 18.48 -7.42
CA PRO A 540 21.71 19.30 -6.30
C PRO A 540 21.94 20.79 -6.57
N SER A 541 21.08 21.66 -6.05
CA SER A 541 21.29 23.10 -6.22
C SER A 541 22.62 23.56 -5.59
N PRO A 542 23.36 24.49 -6.21
CA PRO A 542 24.62 25.00 -5.66
C PRO A 542 24.46 25.57 -4.24
N GLN A 543 23.31 26.22 -3.98
CA GLN A 543 22.97 26.77 -2.66
C GLN A 543 22.88 25.68 -1.58
N LEU A 544 22.28 24.53 -1.90
CA LEU A 544 22.19 23.39 -0.98
C LEU A 544 23.58 22.81 -0.68
N ILE A 545 24.42 22.68 -1.71
CA ILE A 545 25.80 22.21 -1.55
C ILE A 545 26.61 23.17 -0.67
N ASP A 546 26.52 24.47 -0.90
CA ASP A 546 27.20 25.48 -0.10
C ASP A 546 26.76 25.43 1.37
N GLU A 547 25.46 25.25 1.63
CA GLU A 547 24.95 25.10 2.99
C GLU A 547 25.46 23.81 3.65
N LEU A 548 25.43 22.68 2.95
CA LEU A 548 25.96 21.41 3.46
C LEU A 548 27.44 21.54 3.80
N GLN A 549 28.25 22.12 2.91
CA GLN A 549 29.67 22.34 3.14
C GLN A 549 29.94 23.29 4.31
N ALA A 550 29.14 24.35 4.47
CA ALA A 550 29.24 25.25 5.61
C ALA A 550 28.96 24.52 6.94
N GLN A 551 27.97 23.62 6.95
CA GLN A 551 27.58 22.83 8.12
C GLN A 551 28.54 21.68 8.42
N ALA A 552 29.28 21.18 7.42
CA ALA A 552 30.33 20.19 7.61
C ALA A 552 31.48 20.70 8.51
N ARG A 553 31.65 22.02 8.60
CA ARG A 553 32.69 22.67 9.44
C ARG A 553 32.38 22.60 10.94
N ARG A 554 31.13 22.31 11.33
CA ARG A 554 30.73 22.16 12.74
C ARG A 554 30.99 20.72 13.21
N LYS A 555 31.70 20.57 14.34
CA LYS A 555 32.15 19.24 14.84
C LYS A 555 31.00 18.25 15.08
N GLY A 556 29.83 18.71 15.54
CA GLY A 556 28.68 17.85 15.87
C GLY A 556 27.89 17.32 14.67
N SER A 557 27.90 18.02 13.53
CA SER A 557 27.09 17.66 12.35
C SER A 557 27.89 16.98 11.24
N ARG A 558 29.23 17.00 11.29
CA ARG A 558 30.10 16.51 10.22
C ARG A 558 29.78 15.09 9.72
N PRO A 559 29.52 14.07 10.57
CA PRO A 559 29.17 12.74 10.08
C PRO A 559 27.84 12.71 9.32
N ALA A 560 26.81 13.40 9.84
CA ALA A 560 25.49 13.47 9.21
C ALA A 560 25.56 14.17 7.84
N ILE A 561 26.35 15.24 7.75
CA ILE A 561 26.56 15.98 6.50
C ILE A 561 27.33 15.14 5.48
N LYS A 562 28.34 14.37 5.91
CA LYS A 562 29.06 13.47 5.00
C LYS A 562 28.12 12.47 4.36
N VAL A 563 27.24 11.84 5.16
CA VAL A 563 26.23 10.89 4.65
C VAL A 563 25.20 11.59 3.77
N ALA A 564 24.85 12.84 4.06
CA ALA A 564 23.99 13.64 3.17
C ALA A 564 24.64 13.89 1.80
N LEU A 565 25.91 14.27 1.76
CA LEU A 565 26.66 14.46 0.51
C LEU A 565 26.81 13.14 -0.25
N GLU A 566 27.16 12.05 0.43
CA GLU A 566 27.21 10.71 -0.16
C GLU A 566 25.84 10.30 -0.74
N ALA A 567 24.74 10.62 -0.07
CA ALA A 567 23.39 10.33 -0.57
C ALA A 567 23.00 11.15 -1.81
N LEU A 568 23.57 12.35 -2.00
CA LEU A 568 23.41 13.17 -3.20
C LEU A 568 24.28 12.66 -4.37
N ASP A 569 25.41 12.03 -4.08
CA ASP A 569 26.24 11.37 -5.09
C ASP A 569 25.65 10.02 -5.51
N MET A 570 25.13 9.22 -4.57
CA MET A 570 24.51 7.92 -4.82
C MET A 570 23.20 8.01 -5.61
N THR A 571 22.54 9.18 -5.66
CA THR A 571 21.34 9.35 -6.49
C THR A 571 21.57 9.12 -7.98
N ARG A 572 22.82 9.04 -8.44
CA ARG A 572 23.22 8.78 -9.83
C ARG A 572 23.14 7.31 -10.26
N GLU A 573 22.79 6.37 -9.37
CA GLU A 573 22.52 4.98 -9.76
C GLU A 573 21.15 4.87 -10.47
N PRO A 574 21.07 4.53 -11.77
CA PRO A 574 19.81 4.53 -12.53
C PRO A 574 18.84 3.41 -12.15
N GLN A 575 19.34 2.35 -11.49
CA GLN A 575 18.69 1.04 -11.37
C GLN A 575 18.07 0.81 -9.99
N ALA A 576 17.21 1.73 -9.53
CA ALA A 576 16.40 1.47 -8.36
C ALA A 576 15.18 0.61 -8.74
N ALA A 577 15.00 -0.54 -8.09
CA ALA A 577 13.79 -1.34 -8.20
C ALA A 577 12.59 -0.55 -7.61
N ILE A 578 11.65 -0.14 -8.48
CA ILE A 578 10.45 0.62 -8.10
C ILE A 578 9.29 -0.35 -7.90
N LEU A 579 8.73 -0.36 -6.69
CA LEU A 579 7.48 -1.03 -6.38
C LEU A 579 6.29 -0.17 -6.82
N ILE A 580 5.44 -0.73 -7.67
CA ILE A 580 4.21 -0.11 -8.17
C ILE A 580 3.03 -0.98 -7.70
N PRO A 581 2.16 -0.46 -6.82
CA PRO A 581 0.92 -1.16 -6.47
C PRO A 581 -0.02 -1.19 -7.68
N VAL A 582 -0.41 -2.39 -8.13
CA VAL A 582 -1.36 -2.58 -9.23
C VAL A 582 -2.71 -3.00 -8.66
N ASP A 583 -3.78 -2.29 -9.01
CA ASP A 583 -5.15 -2.61 -8.56
C ASP A 583 -5.61 -3.97 -9.13
N ALA A 584 -5.69 -4.98 -8.26
CA ALA A 584 -6.17 -6.33 -8.58
C ALA A 584 -7.67 -6.48 -8.33
N SER A 585 -8.27 -5.53 -7.61
CA SER A 585 -9.65 -5.61 -7.17
C SER A 585 -10.71 -5.59 -8.29
N PRO A 586 -10.48 -5.10 -9.52
CA PRO A 586 -11.46 -5.24 -10.60
C PRO A 586 -11.82 -6.68 -10.93
N ARG A 587 -10.87 -7.63 -10.80
CA ARG A 587 -11.13 -9.07 -11.02
C ARG A 587 -11.53 -9.78 -9.75
N CYS A 588 -10.74 -9.59 -8.70
CA CYS A 588 -10.91 -10.29 -7.44
C CYS A 588 -10.70 -9.30 -6.29
N PRO A 589 -11.77 -8.70 -5.72
CA PRO A 589 -11.63 -7.67 -4.68
C PRO A 589 -10.80 -8.08 -3.46
N ARG A 590 -10.79 -9.37 -3.10
CA ARG A 590 -9.96 -9.88 -1.99
C ARG A 590 -8.45 -9.84 -2.24
N GLU A 591 -8.04 -9.81 -3.50
CA GLU A 591 -6.61 -9.67 -3.83
C GLU A 591 -6.09 -8.25 -3.60
N ARG A 592 -6.98 -7.24 -3.61
CA ARG A 592 -6.72 -5.81 -3.41
C ARG A 592 -5.66 -5.24 -4.36
N LEU A 593 -4.40 -5.53 -4.11
CA LEU A 593 -3.24 -5.00 -4.82
C LEU A 593 -2.26 -6.13 -5.13
N HIS A 594 -1.72 -6.12 -6.34
CA HIS A 594 -0.55 -6.91 -6.69
C HIS A 594 0.69 -6.03 -6.75
N PRO A 595 1.77 -6.38 -6.00
CA PRO A 595 3.03 -5.67 -6.11
C PRO A 595 3.67 -5.96 -7.47
N LEU A 596 4.00 -4.90 -8.19
CA LEU A 596 4.86 -4.95 -9.37
C LEU A 596 6.18 -4.27 -9.05
N THR A 597 7.27 -5.04 -8.94
CA THR A 597 8.62 -4.49 -8.90
C THR A 597 9.12 -4.31 -10.33
N PHE A 598 9.59 -3.10 -10.64
CA PHE A 598 10.02 -2.72 -11.97
C PHE A 598 11.31 -1.91 -11.93
N GLU A 599 12.27 -2.29 -12.75
CA GLU A 599 13.47 -1.51 -13.05
C GLU A 599 13.31 -0.92 -14.45
N VAL A 600 13.52 0.38 -14.59
CA VAL A 600 13.49 1.05 -15.89
C VAL A 600 14.81 0.73 -16.60
N PRO A 601 14.79 0.08 -17.78
CA PRO A 601 16.00 -0.32 -18.50
C PRO A 601 16.62 0.88 -19.23
N LEU A 602 17.08 1.89 -18.49
CA LEU A 602 17.49 3.17 -19.04
C LEU A 602 18.77 3.05 -19.91
N GLU A 603 19.69 2.17 -19.50
CA GLU A 603 20.94 1.89 -20.21
C GLU A 603 20.68 1.11 -21.50
N GLU A 604 19.85 0.07 -21.45
CA GLU A 604 19.49 -0.74 -22.62
C GLU A 604 18.69 0.07 -23.66
N LEU A 605 17.95 1.08 -23.20
CA LEU A 605 17.23 1.99 -24.07
C LEU A 605 18.12 3.09 -24.66
N ASP A 606 19.34 3.30 -24.15
CA ASP A 606 20.25 4.39 -24.52
C ASP A 606 19.53 5.76 -24.52
N LEU A 607 18.56 5.93 -23.61
CA LEU A 607 17.56 6.99 -23.73
C LEU A 607 18.16 8.38 -23.47
N LEU A 608 19.17 8.47 -22.61
CA LEU A 608 19.83 9.73 -22.26
C LEU A 608 20.65 10.26 -23.44
N THR A 609 21.58 9.45 -23.95
CA THR A 609 22.39 9.79 -25.14
C THR A 609 21.49 10.11 -26.32
N LEU A 610 20.48 9.27 -26.57
CA LEU A 610 19.56 9.49 -27.68
C LEU A 610 18.74 10.78 -27.51
N HIS A 611 18.39 11.16 -26.28
CA HIS A 611 17.71 12.43 -26.02
C HIS A 611 18.61 13.62 -26.39
N GLU A 612 19.87 13.60 -25.94
CA GLU A 612 20.86 14.63 -26.25
C GLU A 612 21.12 14.76 -27.75
N ASP A 613 21.37 13.63 -28.43
CA ASP A 613 21.63 13.58 -29.87
C ASP A 613 20.45 14.16 -30.69
N VAL A 614 19.22 13.74 -30.37
CA VAL A 614 18.02 14.22 -31.07
C VAL A 614 17.83 15.72 -30.85
N MET A 615 18.08 16.21 -29.63
CA MET A 615 17.94 17.63 -29.31
C MET A 615 19.03 18.47 -29.99
N ALA A 616 20.27 17.99 -30.04
CA ALA A 616 21.36 18.62 -30.77
C ALA A 616 21.03 18.72 -32.27
N ALA A 617 20.64 17.60 -32.89
CA ALA A 617 20.24 17.56 -34.30
C ALA A 617 19.04 18.48 -34.60
N LEU A 618 18.06 18.57 -33.69
CA LEU A 618 16.93 19.48 -33.81
C LEU A 618 17.37 20.96 -33.79
N GLU A 619 18.27 21.31 -32.88
CA GLU A 619 18.79 22.67 -32.77
C GLU A 619 19.66 23.05 -33.98
N ASP A 620 20.50 22.14 -34.47
CA ASP A 620 21.31 22.36 -35.66
C ASP A 620 20.45 22.54 -36.91
N PHE A 621 19.43 21.69 -37.08
CA PHE A 621 18.43 21.84 -38.14
C PHE A 621 17.68 23.19 -38.05
N ARG A 622 17.33 23.65 -36.84
CA ARG A 622 16.62 24.93 -36.65
C ARG A 622 17.49 26.14 -36.92
N LYS A 623 18.75 26.13 -36.46
CA LYS A 623 19.70 27.24 -36.58
C LYS A 623 20.30 27.37 -37.98
N SER A 624 20.31 26.30 -38.77
CA SER A 624 20.90 26.32 -40.11
C SER A 624 20.09 27.14 -41.12
N ALA A 625 20.76 28.12 -41.74
CA ALA A 625 20.24 28.96 -42.81
C ALA A 625 20.54 28.41 -44.23
N ARG A 626 21.46 27.44 -44.38
CA ARG A 626 21.84 26.82 -45.66
C ARG A 626 22.13 25.32 -45.49
N ASN A 627 21.67 24.53 -46.45
CA ASN A 627 21.69 23.05 -46.47
C ASN A 627 20.91 22.38 -45.31
N ARG A 628 19.59 22.54 -45.31
CA ARG A 628 18.67 22.02 -44.27
C ARG A 628 18.30 20.54 -44.47
N THR A 629 18.50 19.99 -45.67
CA THR A 629 18.02 18.66 -46.03
C THR A 629 18.78 17.56 -45.29
N ASP A 630 20.11 17.60 -45.30
CA ASP A 630 20.93 16.58 -44.63
C ASP A 630 20.73 16.60 -43.11
N LEU A 631 20.72 17.80 -42.50
CA LEU A 631 20.44 17.99 -41.07
C LEU A 631 19.02 17.55 -40.69
N TYR A 632 18.04 17.74 -41.57
CA TYR A 632 16.69 17.24 -41.34
C TYR A 632 16.62 15.72 -41.42
N LEU A 633 17.33 15.08 -42.36
CA LEU A 633 17.35 13.63 -42.49
C LEU A 633 17.99 12.98 -41.25
N GLU A 634 19.06 13.57 -40.73
CA GLU A 634 19.68 13.16 -39.47
C GLU A 634 18.71 13.31 -38.30
N PHE A 635 18.09 14.49 -38.13
CA PHE A 635 17.09 14.71 -37.10
C PHE A 635 15.90 13.75 -37.22
N ASP A 636 15.36 13.51 -38.43
CA ASP A 636 14.22 12.61 -38.65
C ASP A 636 14.58 11.16 -38.30
N ALA A 637 15.79 10.70 -38.64
CA ALA A 637 16.27 9.37 -38.27
C ALA A 637 16.37 9.21 -36.74
N LEU A 638 17.02 10.17 -36.07
CA LEU A 638 17.16 10.17 -34.61
C LEU A 638 15.79 10.27 -33.91
N GLN A 639 14.91 11.16 -34.38
CA GLN A 639 13.55 11.30 -33.88
C GLN A 639 12.77 9.98 -33.98
N ARG A 640 12.82 9.30 -35.13
CA ARG A 640 12.11 8.03 -35.32
C ARG A 640 12.62 6.97 -34.36
N ARG A 641 13.93 6.89 -34.14
CA ARG A 641 14.54 6.01 -33.15
C ARG A 641 14.04 6.34 -31.74
N TYR A 642 14.03 7.62 -31.36
CA TYR A 642 13.54 8.07 -30.05
C TYR A 642 12.07 7.73 -29.81
N LEU A 643 11.20 8.02 -30.78
CA LEU A 643 9.78 7.70 -30.69
C LEU A 643 9.51 6.20 -30.69
N ALA A 644 10.34 5.40 -31.37
CA ALA A 644 10.27 3.93 -31.33
C ALA A 644 10.65 3.39 -29.95
N VAL A 645 11.69 3.94 -29.30
CA VAL A 645 12.06 3.61 -27.92
C VAL A 645 10.91 3.90 -26.95
N LEU A 646 10.29 5.08 -27.07
CA LEU A 646 9.10 5.42 -26.27
C LEU A 646 7.90 4.49 -26.54
N ALA A 647 7.69 4.08 -27.79
CA ALA A 647 6.64 3.13 -28.15
C ALA A 647 6.88 1.76 -27.51
N TRP A 648 8.12 1.28 -27.61
CA TRP A 648 8.55 0.00 -27.05
C TRP A 648 8.39 -0.01 -25.52
N PHE A 649 8.83 1.05 -24.84
CA PHE A 649 8.68 1.16 -23.40
C PHE A 649 7.20 1.11 -22.97
N GLY A 650 6.33 1.85 -23.67
CA GLY A 650 4.89 1.85 -23.38
C GLY A 650 4.25 0.47 -23.56
N GLU A 651 4.60 -0.25 -24.63
CA GLU A 651 4.09 -1.60 -24.89
C GLU A 651 4.65 -2.63 -23.89
N PHE A 652 5.95 -2.57 -23.58
CA PHE A 652 6.59 -3.41 -22.58
C PHE A 652 5.94 -3.25 -21.21
N PHE A 653 5.83 -2.00 -20.74
CA PHE A 653 5.27 -1.71 -19.44
C PHE A 653 3.77 -2.04 -19.34
N ARG A 654 3.01 -1.89 -20.45
CA ARG A 654 1.63 -2.39 -20.55
C ARG A 654 1.57 -3.91 -20.34
N ARG A 655 2.43 -4.66 -21.03
CA ARG A 655 2.50 -6.14 -20.92
C ARG A 655 2.80 -6.57 -19.48
N VAL A 656 3.76 -5.90 -18.84
CA VAL A 656 4.15 -6.16 -17.45
C VAL A 656 2.98 -5.89 -16.49
N LYS A 657 2.24 -4.79 -16.69
CA LYS A 657 1.02 -4.50 -15.91
C LYS A 657 -0.09 -5.53 -16.12
N GLU A 658 -0.26 -6.05 -17.33
CA GLU A 658 -1.27 -7.08 -17.62
C GLU A 658 -0.97 -8.39 -16.87
N VAL A 659 0.30 -8.79 -16.81
CA VAL A 659 0.77 -9.93 -15.99
C VAL A 659 0.63 -9.64 -14.48
N ALA A 660 0.80 -8.39 -14.06
CA ALA A 660 0.57 -8.00 -12.67
C ALA A 660 -0.90 -8.10 -12.26
N VAL A 661 -1.83 -7.69 -13.13
CA VAL A 661 -3.28 -7.79 -12.87
C VAL A 661 -3.77 -9.24 -12.79
N THR A 662 -3.12 -10.20 -13.47
CA THR A 662 -3.44 -11.63 -13.35
C THR A 662 -2.89 -12.27 -12.07
N GLY A 663 -2.06 -11.56 -11.30
CA GLY A 663 -1.37 -12.13 -10.13
C GLY A 663 -0.28 -13.14 -10.52
N GLU A 664 0.20 -13.08 -11.76
CA GLU A 664 1.23 -13.98 -12.32
C GLU A 664 2.64 -13.36 -12.28
N THR A 665 2.81 -12.23 -11.59
CA THR A 665 4.14 -11.63 -11.41
C THR A 665 5.05 -12.54 -10.61
N THR A 666 6.36 -12.42 -10.87
CA THR A 666 7.39 -13.11 -10.09
C THR A 666 7.24 -12.81 -8.59
N SER A 667 6.90 -11.57 -8.21
CA SER A 667 6.67 -11.19 -6.81
C SER A 667 5.49 -11.96 -6.18
N VAL A 668 4.34 -12.06 -6.86
CA VAL A 668 3.18 -12.84 -6.37
C VAL A 668 3.47 -14.35 -6.39
N GLY A 669 4.19 -14.84 -7.40
CA GLY A 669 4.65 -16.23 -7.46
C GLY A 669 5.59 -16.58 -6.31
N THR A 670 6.53 -15.70 -5.96
CA THR A 670 7.42 -15.88 -4.80
C THR A 670 6.64 -15.85 -3.49
N ILE A 671 5.66 -14.94 -3.34
CA ILE A 671 4.74 -14.91 -2.19
C ILE A 671 4.02 -16.25 -2.03
N LYS A 672 3.44 -16.79 -3.11
CA LYS A 672 2.77 -18.10 -3.10
C LYS A 672 3.71 -19.25 -2.77
N LEU A 673 4.99 -19.19 -3.19
CA LEU A 673 5.99 -20.20 -2.87
C LEU A 673 6.43 -20.19 -1.40
N LEU A 674 6.41 -19.01 -0.77
CA LEU A 674 6.70 -18.84 0.66
C LEU A 674 5.50 -19.17 1.56
N ALA A 675 4.32 -19.31 0.96
CA ALA A 675 3.08 -19.64 1.65
C ALA A 675 3.18 -20.99 2.39
N HIS A 676 2.55 -21.09 3.55
CA HIS A 676 2.57 -22.26 4.47
C HIS A 676 3.92 -22.63 5.09
N LEU A 677 5.03 -21.94 4.79
CA LEU A 677 6.31 -22.27 5.40
C LEU A 677 6.23 -22.14 6.94
N PRO A 678 6.73 -23.13 7.72
CA PRO A 678 6.76 -23.03 9.17
C PRO A 678 7.55 -21.79 9.61
N THR A 679 7.14 -21.14 10.70
CA THR A 679 7.81 -19.94 11.25
C THR A 679 9.32 -20.15 11.46
N GLY A 680 9.76 -21.38 11.76
CA GLY A 680 11.19 -21.71 11.86
C GLY A 680 11.96 -21.62 10.53
N VAL A 681 11.31 -21.96 9.41
CA VAL A 681 11.88 -21.85 8.06
C VAL A 681 11.84 -20.40 7.58
N GLN A 682 10.75 -19.68 7.88
CA GLN A 682 10.68 -18.23 7.65
C GLN A 682 11.82 -17.49 8.38
N ARG A 683 12.07 -17.81 9.66
CA ARG A 683 13.19 -17.27 10.44
C ARG A 683 14.58 -17.62 9.89
N PHE A 684 14.75 -18.84 9.36
CA PHE A 684 16.01 -19.24 8.72
C PHE A 684 16.23 -18.43 7.44
N LEU A 685 15.19 -18.27 6.63
CA LEU A 685 15.23 -17.46 5.42
C LEU A 685 15.56 -15.98 5.75
N ASP A 686 14.93 -15.38 6.77
CA ASP A 686 15.22 -14.02 7.24
C ASP A 686 16.67 -13.84 7.76
N SER A 687 17.36 -14.92 8.15
CA SER A 687 18.73 -14.87 8.70
C SER A 687 19.85 -14.85 7.65
N PHE A 688 19.55 -14.94 6.34
CA PHE A 688 20.55 -14.85 5.25
C PHE A 688 20.59 -13.46 4.60
N PRO A 689 21.57 -12.60 4.94
CA PRO A 689 21.54 -11.19 4.55
C PRO A 689 21.61 -10.98 3.03
N GLN A 690 22.56 -11.61 2.34
CA GLN A 690 22.87 -11.25 0.94
C GLN A 690 21.85 -11.71 -0.12
N ARG A 691 20.98 -12.68 0.18
CA ARG A 691 20.00 -13.22 -0.80
C ARG A 691 18.58 -12.78 -0.54
N PHE A 692 18.24 -12.53 0.72
CA PHE A 692 17.07 -11.75 1.05
C PHE A 692 17.17 -10.35 0.49
N ASP A 693 18.36 -9.79 0.31
CA ASP A 693 18.51 -8.50 -0.35
C ASP A 693 17.95 -8.51 -1.77
N MET A 694 18.33 -9.48 -2.61
CA MET A 694 17.81 -9.61 -3.96
C MET A 694 16.31 -10.01 -3.99
N LEU A 695 15.87 -10.87 -3.06
CA LEU A 695 14.47 -11.30 -2.97
C LEU A 695 13.56 -10.19 -2.38
N ASN A 696 14.05 -9.39 -1.44
CA ASN A 696 13.38 -8.22 -0.89
C ASN A 696 13.36 -7.09 -1.91
N ASP A 697 14.43 -6.87 -2.67
CA ASP A 697 14.40 -5.92 -3.79
C ASP A 697 13.36 -6.38 -4.84
N LEU A 698 13.27 -7.69 -5.14
CA LEU A 698 12.27 -8.27 -6.05
C LEU A 698 10.82 -8.20 -5.52
N ILE A 699 10.59 -8.34 -4.22
CA ILE A 699 9.24 -8.39 -3.61
C ILE A 699 8.76 -7.00 -3.15
N LYS A 700 9.66 -6.20 -2.58
CA LYS A 700 9.36 -4.93 -1.88
C LYS A 700 9.90 -3.70 -2.63
N GLY A 701 10.92 -3.86 -3.47
CA GLY A 701 11.60 -2.72 -4.11
C GLY A 701 12.35 -1.82 -3.13
N ARG A 702 13.16 -0.91 -3.68
CA ARG A 702 13.87 0.15 -2.93
C ARG A 702 13.12 1.46 -2.91
N GLU A 703 12.19 1.64 -3.85
CA GLU A 703 11.26 2.75 -3.88
C GLU A 703 9.83 2.24 -3.99
N VAL A 704 8.87 3.06 -3.59
CA VAL A 704 7.46 2.82 -3.89
C VAL A 704 6.91 4.00 -4.67
N PHE A 705 6.18 3.72 -5.75
CA PHE A 705 5.53 4.73 -6.57
C PHE A 705 4.04 4.45 -6.63
N SER A 706 3.25 5.27 -5.94
CA SER A 706 1.80 5.11 -5.83
C SER A 706 1.07 6.30 -6.42
N ASN A 707 0.11 6.01 -7.30
CA ASN A 707 -0.67 7.02 -7.99
C ASN A 707 -2.16 6.67 -7.85
N VAL A 708 -2.90 7.49 -7.11
CA VAL A 708 -4.35 7.28 -6.92
C VAL A 708 -5.19 7.82 -8.08
N GLY A 709 -4.53 8.41 -9.09
CA GLY A 709 -5.15 8.88 -10.31
C GLY A 709 -5.82 10.25 -10.17
N ALA A 710 -6.64 10.58 -11.17
CA ALA A 710 -7.47 11.77 -11.16
C ALA A 710 -8.79 11.49 -10.44
N VAL A 711 -9.12 12.35 -9.49
CA VAL A 711 -10.37 12.25 -8.75
C VAL A 711 -11.55 12.74 -9.59
N ALA A 712 -12.77 12.40 -9.18
CA ALA A 712 -13.97 12.90 -9.84
C ALA A 712 -14.05 14.44 -9.74
N PRO A 713 -14.64 15.15 -10.72
CA PRO A 713 -14.76 16.62 -10.68
C PRO A 713 -15.53 17.17 -9.47
N SER A 714 -16.33 16.34 -8.80
CA SER A 714 -17.03 16.71 -7.57
C SER A 714 -16.24 16.42 -6.31
N SER A 715 -15.12 15.71 -6.38
CA SER A 715 -14.32 15.28 -5.23
C SER A 715 -13.70 16.47 -4.50
N SER A 716 -13.49 16.32 -3.20
CA SER A 716 -12.78 17.28 -2.36
C SER A 716 -11.37 16.83 -1.95
N LEU A 717 -10.90 15.71 -2.49
CA LEU A 717 -9.55 15.19 -2.28
C LEU A 717 -8.50 16.07 -2.98
N ILE A 718 -7.47 16.47 -2.25
CA ILE A 718 -6.43 17.39 -2.75
C ILE A 718 -5.00 16.87 -2.59
N ARG A 719 -4.65 16.19 -1.49
CA ARG A 719 -3.28 15.72 -1.22
C ARG A 719 -3.27 14.23 -0.90
N PHE A 720 -2.18 13.56 -1.27
CA PHE A 720 -1.94 12.14 -1.02
C PHE A 720 -0.46 11.90 -0.75
N ILE A 721 -0.15 11.08 0.26
CA ILE A 721 1.17 10.47 0.48
C ILE A 721 1.02 8.96 0.54
N THR A 722 1.95 8.23 -0.08
CA THR A 722 1.96 6.75 -0.08
C THR A 722 2.46 6.17 1.25
N ALA A 723 2.16 4.90 1.53
CA ALA A 723 2.77 4.13 2.62
C ALA A 723 4.18 3.63 2.26
N LYS A 724 4.98 3.32 3.28
CA LYS A 724 6.27 2.63 3.16
C LYS A 724 6.13 1.24 3.79
N ASP A 725 6.53 0.20 3.08
CA ASP A 725 6.57 -1.16 3.63
C ASP A 725 7.78 -1.37 4.54
N ASP A 726 7.80 -2.52 5.20
CA ASP A 726 8.83 -2.93 6.15
C ASP A 726 10.08 -3.37 5.43
N ASN A 727 10.77 -2.39 4.89
CA ASN A 727 12.07 -2.54 4.32
C ASN A 727 12.94 -1.37 4.77
N ASP A 728 13.94 -1.66 5.60
CA ASP A 728 14.95 -0.67 5.98
C ASP A 728 15.75 -0.18 4.76
N LYS A 729 15.72 -0.92 3.63
CA LYS A 729 16.29 -0.51 2.35
C LYS A 729 15.37 0.35 1.50
N LYS A 730 14.10 0.52 1.88
CA LYS A 730 13.21 1.41 1.15
C LYS A 730 13.56 2.85 1.47
N THR A 731 14.12 3.54 0.48
CA THR A 731 14.72 4.86 0.65
C THR A 731 13.77 5.99 0.28
N LEU A 732 12.87 5.79 -0.69
CA LEU A 732 11.95 6.81 -1.17
C LEU A 732 10.52 6.27 -1.35
N GLY A 733 9.53 7.14 -1.12
CA GLY A 733 8.12 6.87 -1.38
C GLY A 733 7.44 8.02 -2.12
N TRP A 734 6.95 7.76 -3.32
CA TRP A 734 6.28 8.73 -4.19
C TRP A 734 4.76 8.56 -4.11
N GLY A 735 4.05 9.64 -3.81
CA GLY A 735 2.59 9.72 -3.88
C GLY A 735 2.17 10.69 -4.97
N VAL A 736 1.19 10.30 -5.80
CA VAL A 736 0.63 11.17 -6.84
C VAL A 736 -0.89 11.17 -6.77
N ILE A 737 -1.49 12.36 -6.82
CA ILE A 737 -2.93 12.59 -6.97
C ILE A 737 -3.16 13.73 -7.96
N THR A 738 -4.22 13.64 -8.75
CA THR A 738 -4.74 14.78 -9.52
C THR A 738 -6.09 15.17 -8.96
N ASP A 739 -6.23 16.42 -8.51
CA ASP A 739 -7.45 16.92 -7.89
C ASP A 739 -8.56 17.26 -8.89
N ALA A 740 -9.69 17.75 -8.38
CA ALA A 740 -10.86 18.10 -9.18
C ALA A 740 -10.61 19.29 -10.14
N ASP A 741 -9.65 20.15 -9.82
CA ASP A 741 -9.24 21.30 -10.64
C ASP A 741 -8.19 20.91 -11.70
N GLY A 742 -7.80 19.63 -11.75
CA GLY A 742 -6.81 19.11 -12.68
C GLY A 742 -5.37 19.43 -12.29
N ILE A 743 -5.12 19.82 -11.03
CA ILE A 743 -3.78 20.05 -10.49
C ILE A 743 -3.21 18.71 -10.02
N MET A 744 -2.04 18.35 -10.56
CA MET A 744 -1.32 17.17 -10.13
C MET A 744 -0.40 17.52 -8.97
N ARG A 745 -0.63 16.91 -7.80
CA ARG A 745 0.26 17.01 -6.64
C ARG A 745 1.11 15.75 -6.52
N VAL A 746 2.41 15.95 -6.40
CA VAL A 746 3.42 14.91 -6.16
C VAL A 746 3.97 15.11 -4.76
N SER A 747 4.01 14.03 -3.99
CA SER A 747 4.67 13.99 -2.68
C SER A 747 5.82 13.00 -2.70
N LEU A 748 6.88 13.36 -1.97
CA LEU A 748 8.07 12.53 -1.81
C LEU A 748 8.37 12.36 -0.33
N ARG A 749 8.34 11.12 0.15
CA ARG A 749 8.82 10.72 1.48
C ARG A 749 10.25 10.19 1.35
N ASP A 750 11.15 10.66 2.20
CA ASP A 750 12.57 10.31 2.19
C ASP A 750 12.96 9.65 3.51
N PHE A 751 13.55 8.46 3.38
CA PHE A 751 14.01 7.60 4.48
C PHE A 751 15.50 7.29 4.39
N ARG A 752 16.24 7.94 3.47
CA ARG A 752 17.66 7.69 3.28
C ARG A 752 18.43 7.96 4.59
N PRO A 753 19.59 7.32 4.79
CA PRO A 753 20.32 7.36 6.08
C PRO A 753 20.59 8.77 6.62
N HIS A 754 20.79 9.75 5.73
CA HIS A 754 21.03 11.14 6.11
C HIS A 754 19.85 11.75 6.89
N VAL A 755 18.61 11.32 6.67
CA VAL A 755 17.41 11.85 7.33
C VAL A 755 17.48 11.61 8.83
N GLY A 756 17.73 10.37 9.25
CA GLY A 756 17.85 10.01 10.66
C GLY A 756 19.07 10.69 11.32
N MET A 757 20.21 10.70 10.62
CA MET A 757 21.43 11.31 11.14
C MET A 757 21.31 12.83 11.32
N LEU A 758 20.71 13.54 10.35
CA LEU A 758 20.47 14.97 10.43
C LEU A 758 19.44 15.30 11.51
N THR A 759 18.36 14.51 11.63
CA THR A 759 17.36 14.70 12.68
C THR A 759 17.98 14.57 14.08
N ASN A 760 18.83 13.55 14.28
CA ASN A 760 19.51 13.32 15.57
C ASN A 760 20.48 14.43 15.99
N VAL A 761 21.00 15.22 15.03
CA VAL A 761 21.84 16.39 15.33
C VAL A 761 21.06 17.72 15.31
N GLY A 762 19.72 17.64 15.35
CA GLY A 762 18.84 18.81 15.37
C GLY A 762 18.73 19.55 14.04
N ARG A 763 19.05 18.88 12.92
CA ARG A 763 19.05 19.43 11.56
C ARG A 763 18.00 18.80 10.64
N ARG A 764 16.82 18.47 11.18
CA ARG A 764 15.67 17.98 10.40
C ARG A 764 15.29 18.95 9.27
N ASP A 765 15.47 20.25 9.50
CA ASP A 765 15.29 21.32 8.50
C ASP A 765 16.17 21.13 7.25
N LEU A 766 17.39 20.60 7.41
CA LEU A 766 18.30 20.36 6.30
C LEU A 766 17.93 19.09 5.54
N ALA A 767 17.50 18.04 6.25
CA ALA A 767 16.95 16.84 5.61
C ALA A 767 15.72 17.18 4.74
N ALA A 768 14.78 17.95 5.29
CA ALA A 768 13.60 18.41 4.54
C ALA A 768 13.98 19.23 3.29
N ARG A 769 15.00 20.10 3.40
CA ARG A 769 15.50 20.87 2.25
C ARG A 769 16.16 20.02 1.17
N ILE A 770 16.91 18.98 1.53
CA ILE A 770 17.45 18.01 0.57
C ILE A 770 16.30 17.32 -0.19
N THR A 771 15.27 16.87 0.54
CA THR A 771 14.11 16.21 -0.08
C THR A 771 13.31 17.16 -0.98
N GLN A 772 13.13 18.42 -0.59
CA GLN A 772 12.46 19.43 -1.41
C GLN A 772 13.26 19.77 -2.68
N ASP A 773 14.59 19.96 -2.58
CA ASP A 773 15.45 20.23 -3.74
C ASP A 773 15.36 19.10 -4.78
N TYR A 774 15.37 17.85 -4.31
CA TYR A 774 15.20 16.67 -5.15
C TYR A 774 13.85 16.65 -5.88
N LEU A 775 12.75 16.88 -5.15
CA LEU A 775 11.40 16.89 -5.73
C LEU A 775 11.21 18.05 -6.71
N ASP A 776 11.70 19.25 -6.37
CA ASP A 776 11.59 20.41 -7.25
C ASP A 776 12.40 20.24 -8.54
N ALA A 777 13.58 19.62 -8.45
CA ALA A 777 14.38 19.26 -9.61
C ALA A 777 13.67 18.20 -10.48
N TYR A 778 13.03 17.19 -9.88
CA TYR A 778 12.20 16.22 -10.59
C TYR A 778 11.07 16.91 -11.37
N VAL A 779 10.31 17.81 -10.73
CA VAL A 779 9.17 18.49 -11.36
C VAL A 779 9.61 19.41 -12.50
N ARG A 780 10.63 20.24 -12.28
CA ARG A 780 11.18 21.11 -13.33
C ARG A 780 11.71 20.30 -14.50
N GLY A 781 12.49 19.27 -14.21
CA GLY A 781 13.08 18.41 -15.22
C GLY A 781 12.03 17.64 -16.02
N LEU A 782 10.97 17.14 -15.36
CA LEU A 782 9.85 16.46 -16.02
C LEU A 782 9.18 17.38 -17.02
N ASN A 783 8.87 18.62 -16.60
CA ASN A 783 8.24 19.61 -17.47
C ASN A 783 9.13 19.95 -18.69
N THR A 784 10.44 20.13 -18.47
CA THR A 784 11.41 20.35 -19.55
C THR A 784 11.43 19.16 -20.53
N TRP A 785 11.56 17.94 -20.01
CA TRP A 785 11.59 16.72 -20.82
C TRP A 785 10.31 16.54 -21.63
N ILE A 786 9.14 16.77 -21.03
CA ILE A 786 7.85 16.73 -21.74
C ILE A 786 7.79 17.78 -22.86
N ASN A 787 8.28 18.99 -22.62
CA ASN A 787 8.35 20.04 -23.63
C ASN A 787 9.31 19.66 -24.77
N ASP A 788 10.47 19.10 -24.46
CA ASP A 788 11.44 18.66 -25.47
C ASP A 788 10.86 17.57 -26.38
N ILE A 789 10.17 16.56 -25.83
CA ILE A 789 9.49 15.56 -26.67
C ILE A 789 8.40 16.21 -27.53
N GLN A 790 7.65 17.20 -27.01
CA GLN A 790 6.69 17.95 -27.84
C GLN A 790 7.38 18.69 -28.98
N ARG A 791 8.50 19.38 -28.70
CA ARG A 791 9.29 20.10 -29.71
C ARG A 791 9.79 19.16 -30.79
N MET A 792 10.32 18.00 -30.41
CA MET A 792 10.69 16.94 -31.34
C MET A 792 9.47 16.56 -32.19
N ALA A 793 8.39 16.13 -31.55
CA ALA A 793 7.20 15.59 -32.22
C ALA A 793 6.46 16.61 -33.10
N LEU A 794 6.66 17.93 -32.93
CA LEU A 794 6.09 18.96 -33.80
C LEU A 794 6.99 19.32 -34.99
N ALA A 795 8.32 19.29 -34.82
CA ALA A 795 9.26 19.79 -35.83
C ALA A 795 9.15 19.11 -37.20
N SER A 796 8.80 17.82 -37.24
CA SER A 796 8.61 17.06 -38.50
C SER A 796 7.31 17.35 -39.25
N ARG A 797 6.41 18.21 -38.75
CA ARG A 797 5.27 18.72 -39.54
C ARG A 797 5.64 19.90 -40.44
N GLY A 798 6.75 20.59 -40.15
CA GLY A 798 7.12 21.85 -40.80
C GLY A 798 7.47 21.75 -42.29
N MET A 799 7.93 20.60 -42.80
CA MET A 799 8.32 20.44 -44.21
C MET A 799 7.28 19.78 -45.12
N LYS A 800 6.15 19.28 -44.60
CA LYS A 800 5.07 18.75 -45.46
C LYS A 800 4.27 19.85 -46.20
N VAL A 801 4.68 21.12 -46.09
CA VAL A 801 3.98 22.28 -46.68
C VAL A 801 4.72 22.88 -47.88
N ASP A 802 5.97 22.48 -48.14
CA ASP A 802 6.76 23.01 -49.27
C ASP A 802 6.77 22.11 -50.52
N GLU A 803 6.09 20.97 -50.50
CA GLU A 803 5.75 20.24 -51.72
C GLU A 803 4.46 20.80 -52.32
N LYS A 804 4.56 21.96 -52.99
CA LYS A 804 3.63 22.29 -54.07
C LYS A 804 4.17 21.72 -55.38
N PRO A 805 3.34 21.09 -56.22
CA PRO A 805 3.69 20.89 -57.63
C PRO A 805 3.83 22.23 -58.37
#